data_AF-A0A7C5KFA6-F1
#
_entry.id   AF-A0A7C5KFA6-F1
#
_cell.length_a   1.000
_cell.length_b   1.000
_cell.length_c   1.000
_cell.angle_alpha   90.00
_cell.angle_beta   90.00
_cell.angle_gamma   90.00
#
_symmetry.space_group_name_H-M   'P 1'
#
loop_
_entity.id
_entity.type
_entity.pdbx_description
1 polymer ?
#
loop_
_entity_poly.entity_id
_entity_poly.type
_entity_poly.pdbx_seq_one_letter_code
_entity_poly.pdbx_strand_id
1 'polypeptide(L)'
;MGASLFRLAPRLLIHRADLEVSGLLGPASRAHFRLLVAGDPRTVDGFRDWLKPRLAPDGRLLGVEDGRPELNTAIERARRFLGLAALCASLLAGVAILLAARDYLARSLDEAAILRTLGMTSRQLLWRYLGRLIGIGLAAGLLGCLAGLVLQQGLAHWLGGELGRALPPPGWSPLPVALGHAALLLLGFALPSLWQIRRVPPLRVLRRDLDPPGVSQFVLGLAALGAYLVLIFWQVQDATLALGLTLGVAGVLAAYALAGWGGLWLLGRRRRSGRLGPGLLGLVRQPGLVLMQLAGFGMGLSLLLLLALVRSDLLDAWQRSLPPDTPNHFLINIQPAEADDLARLLREAGIPDSGLYPTTRGRLLAISGMPVNPANYQEMRARRLAGREYSLGFGDRLQADNRVVAGHWWRPGEAGFSVEIGVAKALGIIVGDELLFEVAGQRLKGPVTSLREVAWDSFNVNFFVQGSQALLERSGVPHTLLTSIYVAPGREGILGILAERFPAVSAIAIGPLLQKVRDIIGRGTRAVEAVFLFTLGAALLVSLAALQLTRAQREREVALMRTLGASRRQVLSALLVEFGGIGLLAGLLSALLANGLGFWLGQRLFGIALGPAPWTWLAGLVAGPVLLGGIAWLAGRPLLAVPPLKVLR
;
A
#
# COMPACT_ATOMS: atom_id res chain seq x y z
N MET A 1 13.38 7.50 20.30
CA MET A 1 12.72 6.43 21.09
C MET A 1 11.80 5.61 20.21
N GLY A 2 12.30 4.49 19.66
CA GLY A 2 11.46 3.55 18.91
C GLY A 2 10.50 2.84 19.85
N ALA A 3 9.22 2.85 19.53
CA ALA A 3 8.23 2.06 20.24
C ALA A 3 8.63 0.58 20.14
N SER A 4 9.10 -0.01 21.24
CA SER A 4 9.12 -1.48 21.34
C SER A 4 7.67 -1.93 21.24
N LEU A 5 7.30 -2.48 20.09
CA LEU A 5 5.96 -2.91 19.69
C LEU A 5 5.46 -4.15 20.46
N PHE A 6 6.34 -4.80 21.23
CA PHE A 6 6.06 -6.02 21.98
C PHE A 6 6.57 -5.84 23.40
N ARG A 7 5.74 -5.23 24.27
CA ARG A 7 6.05 -5.10 25.70
C ARG A 7 5.08 -5.97 26.45
N LEU A 8 5.53 -7.17 26.79
CA LEU A 8 4.74 -8.23 27.43
C LEU A 8 4.60 -8.00 28.95
N ALA A 9 5.33 -7.03 29.51
CA ALA A 9 5.29 -6.68 30.93
C ALA A 9 5.41 -5.15 31.14
N PRO A 10 4.86 -4.61 32.25
CA PRO A 10 5.00 -3.21 32.63
C PRO A 10 6.47 -2.81 32.86
N ARG A 11 6.80 -1.54 32.59
CA ARG A 11 8.16 -1.02 32.79
C ARG A 11 8.31 -0.50 34.22
N LEU A 12 9.26 -1.07 34.95
CA LEU A 12 9.77 -0.47 36.17
C LEU A 12 10.99 0.39 35.84
N LEU A 13 10.99 1.64 36.30
CA LEU A 13 12.18 2.49 36.29
C LEU A 13 12.84 2.35 37.65
N ILE A 14 14.07 1.87 37.67
CA ILE A 14 14.86 1.68 38.89
C ILE A 14 16.09 2.58 38.79
N HIS A 15 16.49 3.19 39.89
CA HIS A 15 17.75 3.92 39.95
C HIS A 15 18.93 2.94 39.78
N ARG A 16 20.01 3.36 39.12
CA ARG A 16 21.12 2.45 38.77
C ARG A 16 21.78 1.82 40.00
N ALA A 17 21.93 2.59 41.08
CA ALA A 17 22.52 2.09 42.33
C ALA A 17 21.69 0.96 42.95
N ASP A 18 20.36 1.07 42.90
CA ASP A 18 19.47 0.05 43.47
C ASP A 18 19.46 -1.23 42.62
N LEU A 19 19.70 -1.12 41.30
CA LEU A 19 19.85 -2.28 40.42
C LEU A 19 21.06 -3.13 40.80
N GLU A 20 22.18 -2.50 41.17
CA GLU A 20 23.39 -3.21 41.59
C GLU A 20 23.19 -3.91 42.94
N VAL A 21 22.45 -3.29 43.87
CA VAL A 21 22.12 -3.88 45.18
C VAL A 21 21.05 -4.98 45.07
N SER A 22 20.12 -4.88 44.12
CA SER A 22 18.98 -5.80 43.99
C SER A 22 19.33 -7.26 43.67
N GLY A 23 20.57 -7.55 43.29
CA GLY A 23 20.99 -8.89 42.85
C GLY A 23 20.39 -9.33 41.50
N LEU A 24 19.63 -8.46 40.83
CA LEU A 24 19.00 -8.75 39.54
C LEU A 24 20.02 -8.90 38.39
N LEU A 25 21.26 -8.43 38.56
CA LEU A 25 22.36 -8.61 37.61
C LEU A 25 23.31 -9.72 38.05
N GLY A 26 22.83 -10.97 38.07
CA GLY A 26 23.63 -12.15 38.38
C GLY A 26 24.27 -12.83 37.14
N PRO A 27 25.06 -13.90 37.33
CA PRO A 27 25.72 -14.65 36.24
C PRO A 27 24.77 -15.25 35.20
N ALA A 28 23.49 -15.45 35.55
CA ALA A 28 22.45 -15.94 34.64
C ALA A 28 21.54 -14.83 34.07
N SER A 29 21.75 -13.57 34.47
CA SER A 29 20.93 -12.44 34.04
C SER A 29 21.31 -11.96 32.64
N ARG A 30 20.30 -11.77 31.80
CA ARG A 30 20.48 -11.15 30.48
C ARG A 30 20.21 -9.66 30.56
N ALA A 31 21.28 -8.87 30.61
CA ALA A 31 21.21 -7.42 30.53
C ALA A 31 21.45 -6.94 29.09
N HIS A 32 20.67 -5.96 28.64
CA HIS A 32 20.88 -5.30 27.35
C HIS A 32 21.22 -3.84 27.57
N PHE A 33 22.46 -3.47 27.28
CA PHE A 33 22.93 -2.09 27.31
C PHE A 33 22.63 -1.42 25.97
N ARG A 34 22.17 -0.17 26.02
CA ARG A 34 21.89 0.63 24.82
C ARG A 34 22.51 2.00 24.99
N LEU A 35 23.45 2.33 24.11
CA LEU A 35 23.95 3.68 23.95
C LEU A 35 23.13 4.38 22.85
N LEU A 36 22.53 5.52 23.17
CA LEU A 36 21.83 6.35 22.20
C LEU A 36 22.75 7.51 21.83
N VAL A 37 23.07 7.62 20.54
CA VAL A 37 23.92 8.69 19.99
C VAL A 37 23.04 9.58 19.11
N ALA A 38 23.17 10.90 19.28
CA ALA A 38 22.44 11.91 18.50
C ALA A 38 23.40 13.03 18.08
N GLY A 39 23.21 13.58 16.88
CA GLY A 39 24.05 14.62 16.30
C GLY A 39 23.60 14.98 14.88
N ASP A 40 24.41 15.75 14.15
CA ASP A 40 24.19 16.01 12.72
C ASP A 40 24.22 14.69 11.93
N PRO A 41 23.31 14.49 10.95
CA PRO A 41 23.25 13.23 10.19
C PRO A 41 24.59 12.80 9.60
N ARG A 42 25.38 13.73 9.05
CA ARG A 42 26.67 13.41 8.41
C ARG A 42 27.69 12.94 9.45
N THR A 43 27.70 13.55 10.63
CA THR A 43 28.61 13.17 11.72
C THR A 43 28.24 11.81 12.29
N VAL A 44 26.95 11.53 12.45
CA VAL A 44 26.45 10.24 12.94
C VAL A 44 26.77 9.13 11.94
N ASP A 45 26.61 9.37 10.63
CA ASP A 45 26.97 8.41 9.59
C ASP A 45 28.48 8.13 9.57
N GLY A 46 29.31 9.17 9.69
CA GLY A 46 30.76 9.00 9.82
C GLY A 46 31.16 8.19 11.07
N PHE A 47 30.52 8.43 12.22
CA PHE A 47 30.74 7.65 13.43
C PHE A 47 30.30 6.19 13.26
N ARG A 48 29.18 5.96 12.57
CA ARG A 48 28.67 4.63 12.25
C ARG A 48 29.64 3.84 11.38
N ASP A 49 30.16 4.45 10.32
CA ASP A 49 31.12 3.79 9.43
C ASP A 49 32.44 3.48 10.14
N TRP A 50 32.86 4.36 11.05
CA TRP A 50 34.03 4.16 11.91
C TRP A 50 33.86 3.01 12.91
N LEU A 51 32.65 2.87 13.50
CA LEU A 51 32.36 1.86 14.52
C LEU A 51 32.07 0.47 13.93
N LYS A 52 31.50 0.42 12.72
CA LYS A 52 31.11 -0.82 12.04
C LYS A 52 32.21 -1.89 11.96
N PRO A 53 33.48 -1.59 11.60
CA PRO A 53 34.55 -2.61 11.58
C PRO A 53 35.09 -2.97 12.98
N ARG A 54 34.76 -2.21 14.02
CA ARG A 54 35.29 -2.37 15.39
C ARG A 54 34.26 -2.93 16.37
N LEU A 55 33.10 -3.30 15.85
CA LEU A 55 32.01 -3.81 16.66
C LEU A 55 32.35 -5.22 17.13
N ALA A 56 32.24 -5.45 18.44
CA ALA A 56 32.38 -6.79 19.00
C ALA A 56 31.30 -7.75 18.44
N PRO A 57 31.53 -9.07 18.41
CA PRO A 57 30.60 -10.04 17.80
C PRO A 57 29.19 -10.03 18.40
N ASP A 58 29.06 -9.57 19.65
CA ASP A 58 27.84 -9.41 20.44
C ASP A 58 27.22 -8.00 20.35
N GLY A 59 27.98 -7.03 19.83
CA GLY A 59 27.55 -5.65 19.61
C GLY A 59 26.61 -5.51 18.42
N ARG A 60 25.62 -4.62 18.53
CA ARG A 60 24.73 -4.27 17.42
C ARG A 60 24.67 -2.78 17.23
N LEU A 61 24.97 -2.34 16.02
CA LEU A 61 24.77 -0.98 15.60
C LEU A 61 23.39 -0.87 14.93
N LEU A 62 22.57 0.07 15.41
CA LEU A 62 21.21 0.29 14.92
C LEU A 62 21.07 1.76 14.52
N GLY A 63 21.18 2.04 13.23
CA GLY A 63 20.81 3.35 12.66
C GLY A 63 19.30 3.54 12.52
N VAL A 64 18.87 4.74 12.12
CA VAL A 64 17.47 5.03 11.77
C VAL A 64 17.02 4.13 10.61
N GLU A 65 17.93 3.87 9.68
CA GLU A 65 17.73 3.04 8.49
C GLU A 65 18.10 1.56 8.69
N ASP A 66 18.75 1.18 9.80
CA ASP A 66 18.94 -0.25 10.18
C ASP A 66 17.89 -0.70 11.19
N GLY A 67 16.87 0.13 11.41
CA GLY A 67 15.70 -0.25 12.19
C GLY A 67 15.13 -1.57 11.68
N ARG A 68 14.37 -2.25 12.56
CA ARG A 68 13.69 -3.53 12.29
C ARG A 68 13.37 -3.69 10.79
N PRO A 69 13.92 -4.70 10.08
CA PRO A 69 13.82 -4.80 8.63
C PRO A 69 12.36 -4.79 8.14
N GLU A 70 11.42 -5.19 8.98
CA GLU A 70 9.99 -5.11 8.76
C GLU A 70 9.52 -3.65 8.57
N LEU A 71 10.02 -2.71 9.38
CA LEU A 71 9.69 -1.29 9.28
C LEU A 71 10.29 -0.66 8.03
N ASN A 72 11.55 -0.98 7.70
CA ASN A 72 12.15 -0.51 6.45
C ASN A 72 11.40 -1.02 5.23
N THR A 73 11.05 -2.29 5.22
CA THR A 73 10.28 -2.89 4.14
C THR A 73 8.91 -2.21 4.03
N ALA A 74 8.28 -1.87 5.16
CA ALA A 74 7.01 -1.13 5.17
C ALA A 74 7.17 0.31 4.66
N ILE A 75 8.21 1.04 5.09
CA ILE A 75 8.50 2.41 4.63
C ILE A 75 8.84 2.42 3.13
N GLU A 76 9.66 1.48 2.67
CA GLU A 76 10.04 1.35 1.27
C GLU A 76 8.83 1.00 0.40
N ARG A 77 7.97 0.08 0.85
CA ARG A 77 6.70 -0.21 0.19
C ARG A 77 5.78 1.02 0.17
N ALA A 78 5.67 1.75 1.29
CA ALA A 78 4.89 2.97 1.35
C ALA A 78 5.43 4.03 0.38
N ARG A 79 6.76 4.23 0.31
CA ARG A 79 7.40 5.15 -0.62
C ARG A 79 7.11 4.79 -2.07
N ARG A 80 7.26 3.51 -2.44
CA ARG A 80 6.94 3.00 -3.78
C ARG A 80 5.47 3.22 -4.13
N PHE A 81 4.60 2.97 -3.17
CA PHE A 81 3.16 3.13 -3.31
C PHE A 81 2.75 4.60 -3.51
N LEU A 82 3.29 5.50 -2.70
CA LEU A 82 3.12 6.95 -2.86
C LEU A 82 3.66 7.44 -4.19
N GLY A 83 4.81 6.90 -4.62
CA GLY A 83 5.36 7.14 -5.95
C GLY A 83 4.40 6.74 -7.06
N LEU A 84 3.78 5.56 -6.96
CA LEU A 84 2.80 5.08 -7.95
C LEU A 84 1.58 6.01 -8.04
N ALA A 85 1.03 6.44 -6.91
CA ALA A 85 -0.09 7.39 -6.91
C ALA A 85 0.30 8.74 -7.56
N ALA A 86 1.48 9.26 -7.25
CA ALA A 86 2.02 10.48 -7.86
C ALA A 86 2.24 10.33 -9.37
N LEU A 87 2.71 9.16 -9.84
CA LEU A 87 2.89 8.86 -11.27
C LEU A 87 1.56 8.84 -12.02
N CYS A 88 0.52 8.23 -11.43
CA CYS A 88 -0.82 8.22 -12.01
C CYS A 88 -1.38 9.64 -12.13
N ALA A 89 -1.28 10.43 -11.06
CA ALA A 89 -1.70 11.83 -11.05
C ALA A 89 -0.91 12.67 -12.07
N SER A 90 0.39 12.41 -12.21
CA SER A 90 1.27 13.09 -13.18
C SER A 90 0.88 12.78 -14.63
N LEU A 91 0.54 11.52 -14.93
CA LEU A 91 0.06 11.13 -16.26
C LEU A 91 -1.25 11.85 -16.63
N LEU A 92 -2.21 11.84 -15.70
CA LEU A 92 -3.47 12.57 -15.79
C LEU A 92 -3.27 14.07 -16.03
N ALA A 93 -2.38 14.69 -15.26
CA ALA A 93 -2.01 16.09 -15.42
C ALA A 93 -1.36 16.36 -16.78
N GLY A 94 -0.42 15.50 -17.21
CA GLY A 94 0.21 15.59 -18.52
C GLY A 94 -0.81 15.54 -19.67
N VAL A 95 -1.78 14.64 -19.57
CA VAL A 95 -2.89 14.55 -20.54
C VAL A 95 -3.72 15.84 -20.58
N ALA A 96 -4.06 16.41 -19.42
CA ALA A 96 -4.76 17.71 -19.37
C ALA A 96 -3.92 18.85 -19.96
N ILE A 97 -2.62 18.87 -19.69
CA ILE A 97 -1.67 19.83 -20.27
C ILE A 97 -1.65 19.70 -21.80
N LEU A 98 -1.58 18.47 -22.34
CA LEU A 98 -1.60 18.23 -23.78
C LEU A 98 -2.87 18.78 -24.43
N LEU A 99 -4.05 18.52 -23.82
CA LEU A 99 -5.32 19.01 -24.34
C LEU A 99 -5.42 20.54 -24.28
N ALA A 100 -5.04 21.12 -23.15
CA ALA A 100 -5.02 22.57 -22.97
C ALA A 100 -4.04 23.26 -23.94
N ALA A 101 -2.86 22.66 -24.16
CA ALA A 101 -1.87 23.15 -25.10
C ALA A 101 -2.37 23.10 -26.55
N ARG A 102 -3.07 22.03 -26.94
CA ARG A 102 -3.68 21.91 -28.28
C ARG A 102 -4.76 22.97 -28.51
N ASP A 103 -5.65 23.14 -27.54
CA ASP A 103 -6.74 24.11 -27.63
C ASP A 103 -6.24 25.56 -27.60
N TYR A 104 -5.25 25.85 -26.74
CA TYR A 104 -4.55 27.12 -26.74
C TYR A 104 -3.86 27.40 -28.08
N LEU A 105 -3.13 26.41 -28.62
CA LEU A 105 -2.49 26.53 -29.92
C LEU A 105 -3.51 26.85 -31.00
N ALA A 106 -4.61 26.09 -31.10
CA ALA A 106 -5.65 26.27 -32.11
C ALA A 106 -6.21 27.71 -32.11
N ARG A 107 -6.43 28.31 -30.92
CA ARG A 107 -6.87 29.70 -30.79
C ARG A 107 -5.79 30.73 -31.15
N SER A 108 -4.53 30.37 -30.98
CA SER A 108 -3.37 31.25 -31.23
C SER A 108 -2.83 31.20 -32.67
N LEU A 109 -3.30 30.29 -33.52
CA LEU A 109 -2.81 30.17 -34.90
C LEU A 109 -3.07 31.43 -35.74
N ASP A 110 -4.23 32.08 -35.56
CA ASP A 110 -4.59 33.29 -36.31
C ASP A 110 -3.77 34.50 -35.85
N GLU A 111 -3.59 34.67 -34.53
CA GLU A 111 -2.70 35.69 -33.96
C GLU A 111 -1.27 35.51 -34.44
N ALA A 112 -0.78 34.26 -34.47
CA ALA A 112 0.53 33.92 -34.99
C ALA A 112 0.70 34.27 -36.46
N ALA A 113 -0.32 34.05 -37.29
CA ALA A 113 -0.29 34.40 -38.71
C ALA A 113 -0.21 35.91 -38.93
N ILE A 114 -0.96 36.71 -38.15
CA ILE A 114 -0.88 38.19 -38.19
C ILE A 114 0.53 38.65 -37.81
N LEU A 115 1.09 38.15 -36.72
CA LEU A 115 2.46 38.50 -36.31
C LEU A 115 3.50 38.14 -37.37
N ARG A 116 3.31 37.03 -38.09
CA ARG A 116 4.15 36.66 -39.23
C ARG A 116 4.03 37.62 -40.41
N THR A 117 2.82 38.11 -40.71
CA THR A 117 2.63 39.14 -41.75
C THR A 117 3.29 40.48 -41.38
N LEU A 118 3.39 40.77 -40.07
CA LEU A 118 4.09 41.96 -39.54
C LEU A 118 5.62 41.79 -39.45
N GLY A 119 6.18 40.66 -39.94
CA GLY A 119 7.62 40.45 -40.03
C GLY A 119 8.27 39.63 -38.91
N MET A 120 7.50 39.06 -37.95
CA MET A 120 8.09 38.16 -36.95
C MET A 120 8.62 36.86 -37.58
N THR A 121 9.84 36.49 -37.22
CA THR A 121 10.45 35.21 -37.63
C THR A 121 9.85 34.02 -36.87
N SER A 122 9.91 32.80 -37.44
CA SER A 122 9.45 31.57 -36.77
C SER A 122 10.13 31.34 -35.41
N ARG A 123 11.40 31.75 -35.25
CA ARG A 123 12.14 31.58 -34.00
C ARG A 123 11.65 32.55 -32.92
N GLN A 124 11.43 33.83 -33.27
CA GLN A 124 10.86 34.82 -32.35
C GLN A 124 9.45 34.40 -31.90
N LEU A 125 8.64 33.90 -32.84
CA LEU A 125 7.31 33.39 -32.56
C LEU A 125 7.37 32.23 -31.56
N LEU A 126 8.22 31.22 -31.79
CA LEU A 126 8.39 30.10 -30.86
C LEU A 126 8.77 30.59 -29.46
N TRP A 127 9.78 31.46 -29.32
CA TRP A 127 10.24 31.95 -28.03
C TRP A 127 9.18 32.79 -27.29
N ARG A 128 8.36 33.56 -28.00
CA ARG A 128 7.24 34.30 -27.41
C ARG A 128 6.22 33.36 -26.77
N TYR A 129 5.82 32.32 -27.50
CA TYR A 129 4.85 31.34 -27.00
C TYR A 129 5.44 30.42 -25.92
N LEU A 130 6.69 30.01 -26.08
CA LEU A 130 7.41 29.21 -25.09
C LEU A 130 7.65 29.99 -23.78
N GLY A 131 8.02 31.28 -23.88
CA GLY A 131 8.17 32.16 -22.72
C GLY A 131 6.86 32.33 -21.96
N ARG A 132 5.73 32.50 -22.66
CA ARG A 132 4.40 32.54 -22.04
C ARG A 132 4.04 31.21 -21.37
N LEU A 133 4.34 30.08 -22.01
CA LEU A 133 4.12 28.76 -21.43
C LEU A 133 4.96 28.56 -20.16
N ILE A 134 6.25 28.90 -20.18
CA ILE A 134 7.15 28.80 -19.03
C ILE A 134 6.67 29.72 -17.90
N GLY A 135 6.26 30.95 -18.20
CA GLY A 135 5.73 31.88 -17.20
C GLY A 135 4.47 31.35 -16.51
N ILE A 136 3.51 30.84 -17.29
CA ILE A 136 2.30 30.19 -16.74
C ILE A 136 2.68 28.93 -15.94
N GLY A 137 3.62 28.13 -16.45
CA GLY A 137 4.12 26.93 -15.80
C GLY A 137 4.79 27.19 -14.45
N LEU A 138 5.62 28.23 -14.37
CA LEU A 138 6.24 28.67 -13.12
C LEU A 138 5.21 29.20 -12.12
N ALA A 139 4.27 30.05 -12.58
CA ALA A 139 3.21 30.56 -11.72
C ALA A 139 2.32 29.42 -11.19
N ALA A 140 1.89 28.51 -12.06
CA ALA A 140 1.10 27.33 -11.69
C ALA A 140 1.90 26.36 -10.80
N GLY A 141 3.20 26.19 -11.07
CA GLY A 141 4.09 25.36 -10.26
C GLY A 141 4.28 25.92 -8.86
N LEU A 142 4.45 27.24 -8.72
CA LEU A 142 4.54 27.92 -7.41
C LEU A 142 3.22 27.85 -6.64
N LEU A 143 2.09 28.10 -7.30
CA LEU A 143 0.76 27.92 -6.70
C LEU A 143 0.51 26.46 -6.30
N GLY A 144 0.95 25.52 -7.12
CA GLY A 144 0.88 24.08 -6.83
C GLY A 144 1.76 23.70 -5.64
N CYS A 145 2.96 24.27 -5.52
CA CYS A 145 3.82 24.10 -4.35
C CYS A 145 3.19 24.69 -3.10
N LEU A 146 2.57 25.88 -3.18
CA LEU A 146 1.84 26.49 -2.07
C LEU A 146 0.66 25.61 -1.63
N ALA A 147 -0.16 25.14 -2.57
CA ALA A 147 -1.25 24.21 -2.29
C ALA A 147 -0.72 22.90 -1.67
N GLY A 148 0.40 22.38 -2.19
CA GLY A 148 1.09 21.22 -1.64
C GLY A 148 1.56 21.42 -0.20
N LEU A 149 2.10 22.60 0.13
CA LEU A 149 2.49 22.96 1.50
C LEU A 149 1.27 23.03 2.43
N VAL A 150 0.17 23.65 2.00
CA VAL A 150 -1.08 23.71 2.78
C VAL A 150 -1.63 22.30 3.03
N LEU A 151 -1.67 21.46 1.99
CA LEU A 151 -2.10 20.07 2.10
C LEU A 151 -1.18 19.26 3.01
N GLN A 152 0.14 19.42 2.88
CA GLN A 152 1.11 18.76 3.74
C GLN A 152 0.91 19.18 5.20
N GLN A 153 0.70 20.47 5.47
CA GLN A 153 0.48 20.96 6.82
C GLN A 153 -0.82 20.41 7.42
N GLY A 154 -1.91 20.37 6.63
CA GLY A 154 -3.17 19.75 7.03
C GLY A 154 -3.00 18.26 7.33
N LEU A 155 -2.28 17.54 6.47
CA LEU A 155 -2.00 16.11 6.66
C LEU A 155 -1.10 15.86 7.87
N ALA A 156 -0.07 16.69 8.08
CA ALA A 156 0.83 16.60 9.23
C ALA A 156 0.13 16.92 10.54
N HIS A 157 -0.81 17.87 10.55
CA HIS A 157 -1.64 18.16 11.71
C HIS A 157 -2.56 16.99 12.06
N TRP A 158 -3.23 16.43 11.05
CA TRP A 158 -4.13 15.28 11.21
C TRP A 158 -3.37 14.02 11.69
N LEU A 159 -2.23 13.72 11.09
CA LEU A 159 -1.37 12.58 11.48
C LEU A 159 -0.63 12.80 12.80
N GLY A 160 -0.22 14.05 13.09
CA GLY A 160 0.51 14.41 14.30
C GLY A 160 -0.31 14.15 15.56
N GLY A 161 -1.62 14.39 15.51
CA GLY A 161 -2.56 14.03 16.57
C GLY A 161 -2.58 12.53 16.87
N GLU A 162 -2.47 11.67 15.85
CA GLU A 162 -2.48 10.21 15.98
C GLU A 162 -1.13 9.60 16.38
N LEU A 163 -0.02 10.32 16.11
CA LEU A 163 1.35 9.89 16.42
C LEU A 163 1.85 10.39 17.78
N GLY A 164 1.12 11.33 18.42
CA GLY A 164 1.48 11.90 19.72
C GLY A 164 2.78 12.71 19.72
N ARG A 165 3.25 13.12 18.53
CA ARG A 165 4.44 13.97 18.33
C ARG A 165 4.23 14.87 17.12
N ALA A 166 4.73 16.11 17.22
CA ALA A 166 4.82 17.00 16.09
C ALA A 166 5.81 16.43 15.06
N LEU A 167 5.37 16.35 13.80
CA LEU A 167 6.26 16.03 12.68
C LEU A 167 7.15 17.23 12.38
N PRO A 168 8.43 17.01 12.00
CA PRO A 168 9.31 18.11 11.64
C PRO A 168 8.75 18.88 10.44
N PRO A 169 8.98 20.21 10.36
CA PRO A 169 8.52 21.01 9.23
C PRO A 169 9.16 20.52 7.93
N PRO A 170 8.49 20.65 6.77
CA PRO A 170 9.11 20.39 5.47
C PRO A 170 10.38 21.22 5.32
N GLY A 171 11.48 20.56 4.92
CA GLY A 171 12.66 21.25 4.43
C GLY A 171 12.40 21.91 3.07
N TRP A 172 13.38 22.65 2.56
CA TRP A 172 13.29 23.32 1.25
C TRP A 172 13.52 22.38 0.05
N SER A 173 14.03 21.17 0.29
CA SER A 173 14.37 20.20 -0.76
C SER A 173 13.22 19.75 -1.67
N PRO A 174 11.94 19.67 -1.24
CA PRO A 174 10.84 19.25 -2.12
C PRO A 174 10.48 20.30 -3.19
N LEU A 175 10.78 21.58 -2.95
CA LEU A 175 10.40 22.68 -3.85
C LEU A 175 11.06 22.56 -5.25
N PRO A 176 12.40 22.44 -5.38
CA PRO A 176 13.03 22.28 -6.70
C PRO A 176 12.62 20.97 -7.37
N VAL A 177 12.36 19.90 -6.61
CA VAL A 177 11.91 18.62 -7.14
C VAL A 177 10.50 18.75 -7.73
N ALA A 178 9.58 19.41 -7.04
CA ALA A 178 8.21 19.64 -7.51
C ALA A 178 8.18 20.54 -8.76
N LEU A 179 8.99 21.62 -8.78
CA LEU A 179 9.12 22.48 -9.95
C LEU A 179 9.75 21.74 -11.14
N GLY A 180 10.74 20.87 -10.89
CA GLY A 180 11.32 20.00 -11.91
C GLY A 180 10.30 19.02 -12.51
N HIS A 181 9.48 18.38 -11.66
CA HIS A 181 8.38 17.52 -12.11
C HIS A 181 7.37 18.30 -12.98
N ALA A 182 6.95 19.48 -12.52
CA ALA A 182 6.01 20.33 -13.25
C ALA A 182 6.58 20.80 -14.60
N ALA A 183 7.85 21.21 -14.63
CA ALA A 183 8.54 21.62 -15.85
C ALA A 183 8.64 20.46 -16.84
N LEU A 184 9.00 19.26 -16.38
CA LEU A 184 9.12 18.08 -17.23
C LEU A 184 7.76 17.66 -17.83
N LEU A 185 6.68 17.69 -17.04
CA LEU A 185 5.33 17.45 -17.54
C LEU A 185 4.90 18.52 -18.55
N LEU A 186 5.10 19.79 -18.23
CA LEU A 186 4.71 20.91 -19.08
C LEU A 186 5.45 20.86 -20.43
N LEU A 187 6.78 20.73 -20.39
CA LEU A 187 7.59 20.68 -21.60
C LEU A 187 7.32 19.38 -22.37
N GLY A 188 7.26 18.23 -21.69
CA GLY A 188 7.04 16.94 -22.32
C GLY A 188 5.71 16.84 -23.09
N PHE A 189 4.62 17.34 -22.49
CA PHE A 189 3.28 17.21 -23.06
C PHE A 189 2.87 18.41 -23.93
N ALA A 190 3.34 19.64 -23.65
CA ALA A 190 2.94 20.83 -24.40
C ALA A 190 3.90 21.22 -25.53
N LEU A 191 5.23 21.03 -25.36
CA LEU A 191 6.23 21.48 -26.33
C LEU A 191 6.03 20.89 -27.74
N PRO A 192 5.72 19.60 -27.90
CA PRO A 192 5.55 19.04 -29.24
C PRO A 192 4.35 19.66 -29.97
N SER A 193 3.29 20.03 -29.24
CA SER A 193 2.15 20.77 -29.80
C SER A 193 2.58 22.19 -30.23
N LEU A 194 3.26 22.92 -29.35
CA LEU A 194 3.73 24.29 -29.64
C LEU A 194 4.75 24.35 -30.78
N TRP A 195 5.49 23.28 -31.05
CA TRP A 195 6.44 23.23 -32.15
C TRP A 195 5.78 23.48 -33.52
N GLN A 196 4.50 23.14 -33.67
CA GLN A 196 3.71 23.37 -34.88
C GLN A 196 3.60 24.87 -35.22
N ILE A 197 3.70 25.77 -34.22
CA ILE A 197 3.55 27.21 -34.43
C ILE A 197 4.65 27.80 -35.34
N ARG A 198 5.83 27.16 -35.41
CA ARG A 198 6.91 27.57 -36.33
C ARG A 198 6.51 27.45 -37.80
N ARG A 199 5.55 26.56 -38.10
CA ARG A 199 5.14 26.17 -39.46
C ARG A 199 3.86 26.88 -39.91
N VAL A 200 3.35 27.84 -39.15
CA VAL A 200 2.15 28.61 -39.54
C VAL A 200 2.46 29.46 -40.78
N PRO A 201 1.71 29.32 -41.89
CA PRO A 201 1.88 30.15 -43.06
C PRO A 201 1.24 31.54 -42.84
N PRO A 202 1.87 32.64 -43.31
CA PRO A 202 1.26 33.98 -43.25
C PRO A 202 -0.10 34.05 -43.96
N LEU A 203 -0.31 33.23 -44.99
CA LEU A 203 -1.52 33.19 -45.81
C LEU A 203 -2.78 32.74 -45.03
N ARG A 204 -2.63 32.16 -43.83
CA ARG A 204 -3.74 31.76 -42.95
C ARG A 204 -4.66 32.93 -42.58
N VAL A 205 -4.12 34.16 -42.52
CA VAL A 205 -4.92 35.37 -42.24
C VAL A 205 -6.05 35.55 -43.26
N LEU A 206 -5.79 35.20 -44.53
CA LEU A 206 -6.75 35.31 -45.62
C LEU A 206 -7.58 34.03 -45.81
N ARG A 207 -6.99 32.87 -45.46
CA ARG A 207 -7.60 31.57 -45.68
C ARG A 207 -7.46 30.69 -44.43
N ARG A 208 -8.48 30.73 -43.57
CA ARG A 208 -8.50 30.01 -42.27
C ARG A 208 -8.41 28.50 -42.41
N ASP A 209 -8.70 27.98 -43.58
CA ASP A 209 -8.64 26.57 -43.98
C ASP A 209 -7.20 26.04 -44.16
N LEU A 210 -6.18 26.92 -44.13
CA LEU A 210 -4.76 26.53 -44.16
C LEU A 210 -4.25 26.19 -42.75
N ASP A 211 -4.55 24.99 -42.29
CA ASP A 211 -3.96 24.46 -41.07
C ASP A 211 -2.48 24.06 -41.28
N PRO A 212 -1.55 24.48 -40.38
CA PRO A 212 -0.15 24.07 -40.47
C PRO A 212 -0.07 22.54 -40.41
N PRO A 213 0.88 21.90 -41.12
CA PRO A 213 0.99 20.44 -41.13
C PRO A 213 1.07 19.94 -39.68
N GLY A 214 0.07 19.13 -39.31
CA GLY A 214 -0.06 18.55 -37.99
C GLY A 214 1.22 17.82 -37.60
N VAL A 215 1.68 18.01 -36.38
CA VAL A 215 2.60 17.03 -35.79
C VAL A 215 1.81 15.73 -35.69
N SER A 216 2.33 14.65 -36.28
CA SER A 216 1.65 13.35 -36.27
C SER A 216 1.26 12.98 -34.84
N GLN A 217 0.05 12.45 -34.66
CA GLN A 217 -0.43 11.99 -33.35
C GLN A 217 0.53 10.97 -32.73
N PHE A 218 1.25 10.21 -33.56
CA PHE A 218 2.29 9.29 -33.16
C PHE A 218 3.48 10.00 -32.49
N VAL A 219 3.97 11.10 -33.07
CA VAL A 219 5.10 11.87 -32.51
C VAL A 219 4.72 12.56 -31.20
N LEU A 220 3.49 13.08 -31.13
CA LEU A 220 2.94 13.64 -29.88
C LEU A 220 2.84 12.57 -28.79
N GLY A 221 2.34 11.39 -29.14
CA GLY A 221 2.28 10.24 -28.22
C GLY A 221 3.66 9.79 -27.76
N LEU A 222 4.64 9.71 -28.66
CA LEU A 222 6.01 9.30 -28.34
C LEU A 222 6.71 10.30 -27.43
N ALA A 223 6.53 11.61 -27.66
CA ALA A 223 7.10 12.65 -26.80
C ALA A 223 6.47 12.65 -25.40
N ALA A 224 5.14 12.50 -25.31
CA ALA A 224 4.43 12.36 -24.04
C ALA A 224 4.88 11.09 -23.28
N LEU A 225 5.00 9.97 -23.99
CA LEU A 225 5.50 8.71 -23.43
C LEU A 225 6.95 8.86 -22.96
N GLY A 226 7.83 9.49 -23.74
CA GLY A 226 9.22 9.75 -23.36
C GLY A 226 9.33 10.60 -22.11
N ALA A 227 8.56 11.69 -22.02
CA ALA A 227 8.52 12.53 -20.82
C ALA A 227 8.02 11.76 -19.58
N TYR A 228 6.99 10.92 -19.76
CA TYR A 228 6.49 10.06 -18.70
C TYR A 228 7.51 9.00 -18.25
N LEU A 229 8.24 8.38 -19.19
CA LEU A 229 9.29 7.41 -18.89
C LEU A 229 10.46 8.05 -18.12
N VAL A 230 10.87 9.27 -18.50
CA VAL A 230 11.89 10.02 -17.76
C VAL A 230 11.43 10.32 -16.33
N LEU A 231 10.17 10.71 -16.14
CA LEU A 231 9.59 10.93 -14.80
C LEU A 231 9.59 9.64 -13.96
N ILE A 232 9.13 8.52 -14.54
CA ILE A 232 9.11 7.23 -13.84
C ILE A 232 10.53 6.83 -13.43
N PHE A 233 11.48 6.91 -14.35
CA PHE A 233 12.86 6.49 -14.08
C PHE A 233 13.49 7.36 -12.98
N TRP A 234 13.24 8.68 -13.02
CA TRP A 234 13.70 9.60 -11.99
C TRP A 234 13.11 9.30 -10.60
N GLN A 235 11.85 8.89 -10.53
CA GLN A 235 11.14 8.65 -9.26
C GLN A 235 11.38 7.25 -8.67
N VAL A 236 11.42 6.21 -9.50
CA VAL A 236 11.49 4.81 -9.06
C VAL A 236 12.93 4.34 -8.85
N GLN A 237 13.90 4.90 -9.60
CA GLN A 237 15.33 4.53 -9.56
C GLN A 237 15.63 3.03 -9.72
N ASP A 238 14.68 2.26 -10.29
CA ASP A 238 14.79 0.84 -10.63
C ASP A 238 14.11 0.61 -11.99
N ALA A 239 14.89 0.18 -12.98
CA ALA A 239 14.41 0.01 -14.35
C ALA A 239 13.37 -1.12 -14.50
N THR A 240 13.48 -2.19 -13.71
CA THR A 240 12.58 -3.35 -13.79
C THR A 240 11.21 -2.99 -13.24
N LEU A 241 11.18 -2.30 -12.09
CA LEU A 241 9.96 -1.78 -11.49
C LEU A 241 9.34 -0.68 -12.37
N ALA A 242 10.15 0.22 -12.93
CA ALA A 242 9.69 1.26 -13.85
C ALA A 242 8.96 0.66 -15.07
N LEU A 243 9.56 -0.37 -15.71
CA LEU A 243 8.95 -1.09 -16.83
C LEU A 243 7.66 -1.81 -16.42
N GLY A 244 7.70 -2.56 -15.32
CA GLY A 244 6.53 -3.28 -14.81
C GLY A 244 5.36 -2.34 -14.49
N LEU A 245 5.63 -1.19 -13.88
CA LEU A 245 4.64 -0.17 -13.60
C LEU A 245 4.09 0.47 -14.87
N THR A 246 4.95 0.81 -15.83
CA THR A 246 4.52 1.39 -17.11
C THR A 246 3.59 0.43 -17.86
N LEU A 247 3.96 -0.85 -17.93
CA LEU A 247 3.13 -1.89 -18.55
C LEU A 247 1.81 -2.10 -17.81
N GLY A 248 1.83 -2.06 -16.47
CA GLY A 248 0.62 -2.17 -15.65
C GLY A 248 -0.35 -1.00 -15.88
N VAL A 249 0.16 0.24 -15.87
CA VAL A 249 -0.64 1.44 -16.18
C VAL A 249 -1.18 1.38 -17.60
N ALA A 250 -0.36 0.99 -18.58
CA ALA A 250 -0.79 0.80 -19.96
C ALA A 250 -1.90 -0.25 -20.09
N GLY A 251 -1.78 -1.37 -19.37
CA GLY A 251 -2.80 -2.43 -19.33
C GLY A 251 -4.14 -1.94 -18.76
N VAL A 252 -4.12 -1.18 -17.66
CA VAL A 252 -5.34 -0.58 -17.08
C VAL A 252 -5.96 0.42 -18.04
N LEU A 253 -5.17 1.31 -18.64
CA LEU A 253 -5.67 2.28 -19.63
C LEU A 253 -6.25 1.58 -20.86
N ALA A 254 -5.62 0.51 -21.33
CA ALA A 254 -6.13 -0.31 -22.43
C ALA A 254 -7.46 -0.97 -22.06
N ALA A 255 -7.60 -1.51 -20.85
CA ALA A 255 -8.86 -2.08 -20.37
C ALA A 255 -9.98 -1.02 -20.37
N TYR A 256 -9.69 0.19 -19.88
CA TYR A 256 -10.64 1.31 -19.95
C TYR A 256 -10.98 1.72 -21.37
N ALA A 257 -9.98 1.80 -22.26
CA ALA A 257 -10.19 2.16 -23.65
C ALA A 257 -11.07 1.13 -24.38
N LEU A 258 -10.80 -0.17 -24.20
CA LEU A 258 -11.57 -1.27 -24.79
C LEU A 258 -13.00 -1.30 -24.27
N ALA A 259 -13.18 -1.18 -22.95
CA ALA A 259 -14.50 -1.18 -22.34
C ALA A 259 -15.32 0.06 -22.72
N GLY A 260 -14.68 1.23 -22.76
CA GLY A 260 -15.31 2.46 -23.23
C GLY A 260 -15.70 2.38 -24.70
N TRP A 261 -14.83 1.82 -25.55
CA TRP A 261 -15.11 1.62 -26.97
C TRP A 261 -16.26 0.62 -27.17
N GLY A 262 -16.27 -0.50 -26.46
CA GLY A 262 -17.37 -1.46 -26.47
C GLY A 262 -18.69 -0.86 -25.97
N GLY A 263 -18.64 -0.04 -24.91
CA GLY A 263 -19.80 0.71 -24.40
C GLY A 263 -20.36 1.68 -25.43
N LEU A 264 -19.50 2.48 -26.06
CA LEU A 264 -19.86 3.41 -27.13
C LEU A 264 -20.40 2.68 -28.37
N TRP A 265 -19.83 1.54 -28.73
CA TRP A 265 -20.29 0.70 -29.84
C TRP A 265 -21.69 0.12 -29.59
N LEU A 266 -21.94 -0.42 -28.39
CA LEU A 266 -23.25 -0.94 -28.00
C LEU A 266 -24.29 0.19 -27.99
N LEU A 267 -23.89 1.36 -27.49
CA LEU A 267 -24.67 2.57 -27.53
C LEU A 267 -24.94 3.01 -28.99
N GLY A 268 -23.99 2.92 -29.91
CA GLY A 268 -24.16 3.33 -31.31
C GLY A 268 -25.24 2.55 -32.06
N ARG A 269 -25.56 1.31 -31.65
CA ARG A 269 -26.48 0.40 -32.37
C ARG A 269 -27.97 0.57 -32.05
N ARG A 270 -28.34 1.22 -30.93
CA ARG A 270 -29.76 1.38 -30.53
C ARG A 270 -30.38 2.65 -31.11
N ARG A 271 -31.56 2.54 -31.75
CA ARG A 271 -32.42 3.70 -32.06
C ARG A 271 -32.89 4.32 -30.74
N ARG A 272 -32.71 5.63 -30.59
CA ARG A 272 -33.00 6.34 -29.34
C ARG A 272 -34.18 7.28 -29.50
N SER A 273 -35.26 7.01 -28.79
CA SER A 273 -36.40 7.91 -28.59
C SER A 273 -36.58 8.17 -27.08
N GLY A 274 -36.95 9.39 -26.69
CA GLY A 274 -37.25 9.76 -25.30
C GLY A 274 -36.31 10.79 -24.66
N ARG A 275 -36.63 11.17 -23.41
CA ARG A 275 -36.01 12.29 -22.65
C ARG A 275 -34.49 12.12 -22.38
N LEU A 276 -33.97 10.89 -22.39
CA LEU A 276 -32.55 10.57 -22.18
C LEU A 276 -31.73 10.55 -23.49
N GLY A 277 -32.39 10.59 -24.64
CA GLY A 277 -31.77 10.46 -25.96
C GLY A 277 -30.63 11.46 -26.22
N PRO A 278 -30.81 12.77 -25.95
CA PRO A 278 -29.79 13.78 -26.23
C PRO A 278 -28.48 13.57 -25.45
N GLY A 279 -28.55 13.17 -24.18
CA GLY A 279 -27.36 12.92 -23.35
C GLY A 279 -26.57 11.69 -23.81
N LEU A 280 -27.26 10.61 -24.19
CA LEU A 280 -26.63 9.40 -24.71
C LEU A 280 -26.02 9.60 -26.11
N LEU A 281 -26.56 10.54 -26.90
CA LEU A 281 -25.99 10.95 -28.19
C LEU A 281 -24.70 11.76 -28.03
N GLY A 282 -24.58 12.56 -26.97
CA GLY A 282 -23.35 13.28 -26.63
C GLY A 282 -22.15 12.34 -26.50
N LEU A 283 -22.35 11.19 -25.85
CA LEU A 283 -21.31 10.16 -25.67
C LEU A 283 -20.74 9.65 -26.98
N VAL A 284 -21.60 9.38 -27.97
CA VAL A 284 -21.18 8.79 -29.26
C VAL A 284 -20.54 9.84 -30.17
N ARG A 285 -20.88 11.13 -30.01
CA ARG A 285 -20.35 12.21 -30.84
C ARG A 285 -18.89 12.56 -30.55
N GLN A 286 -18.43 12.34 -29.32
CA GLN A 286 -17.05 12.69 -28.91
C GLN A 286 -16.34 11.50 -28.25
N PRO A 287 -16.11 10.40 -28.99
CA PRO A 287 -15.58 9.16 -28.42
C PRO A 287 -14.21 9.34 -27.76
N GLY A 288 -13.32 10.16 -28.34
CA GLY A 288 -11.99 10.41 -27.77
C GLY A 288 -12.02 11.06 -26.39
N LEU A 289 -12.90 12.05 -26.18
CA LEU A 289 -13.04 12.72 -24.90
C LEU A 289 -13.63 11.80 -23.84
N VAL A 290 -14.65 11.02 -24.22
CA VAL A 290 -15.28 10.03 -23.34
C VAL A 290 -14.27 8.98 -22.89
N LEU A 291 -13.47 8.43 -23.81
CA LEU A 291 -12.45 7.43 -23.49
C LEU A 291 -11.39 7.99 -22.54
N MET A 292 -10.96 9.24 -22.72
CA MET A 292 -9.98 9.88 -21.83
C MET A 292 -10.55 10.15 -20.43
N GLN A 293 -11.79 10.64 -20.34
CA GLN A 293 -12.46 10.84 -19.05
C GLN A 293 -12.68 9.51 -18.32
N LEU A 294 -13.11 8.48 -19.06
CA LEU A 294 -13.32 7.13 -18.53
C LEU A 294 -12.00 6.55 -18.00
N ALA A 295 -10.91 6.64 -18.76
CA ALA A 295 -9.60 6.14 -18.36
C ALA A 295 -9.04 6.90 -17.15
N GLY A 296 -9.10 8.24 -17.17
CA GLY A 296 -8.54 9.07 -16.11
C GLY A 296 -9.30 8.97 -14.78
N PHE A 297 -10.61 9.22 -14.82
CA PHE A 297 -11.46 9.14 -13.63
C PHE A 297 -11.61 7.69 -13.16
N GLY A 298 -11.81 6.74 -14.07
CA GLY A 298 -11.92 5.33 -13.75
C GLY A 298 -10.66 4.77 -13.09
N MET A 299 -9.46 5.13 -13.57
CA MET A 299 -8.21 4.69 -12.94
C MET A 299 -8.09 5.22 -11.50
N GLY A 300 -8.38 6.50 -11.27
CA GLY A 300 -8.39 7.08 -9.92
C GLY A 300 -9.39 6.40 -9.00
N LEU A 301 -10.61 6.15 -9.49
CA LEU A 301 -11.65 5.46 -8.74
C LEU A 301 -11.33 3.97 -8.50
N SER A 302 -10.71 3.29 -9.47
CA SER A 302 -10.24 1.89 -9.34
C SER A 302 -9.25 1.73 -8.21
N LEU A 303 -8.27 2.63 -8.14
CA LEU A 303 -7.25 2.62 -7.12
C LEU A 303 -7.85 2.87 -5.72
N LEU A 304 -8.80 3.81 -5.62
CA LEU A 304 -9.50 4.10 -4.37
C LEU A 304 -10.36 2.90 -3.92
N LEU A 305 -11.14 2.31 -4.83
CA LEU A 305 -11.95 1.12 -4.53
C LEU A 305 -11.08 -0.09 -4.19
N LEU A 306 -9.97 -0.31 -4.90
CA LEU A 306 -9.03 -1.39 -4.60
C LEU A 306 -8.42 -1.22 -3.21
N LEU A 307 -8.03 0.00 -2.83
CA LEU A 307 -7.51 0.25 -1.49
C LEU A 307 -8.57 -0.01 -0.42
N ALA A 308 -9.78 0.50 -0.63
CA ALA A 308 -10.87 0.34 0.32
C ALA A 308 -11.27 -1.16 0.44
N LEU A 309 -11.24 -1.90 -0.67
CA LEU A 309 -11.39 -3.36 -0.70
C LEU A 309 -10.30 -4.07 0.12
N VAL A 310 -9.03 -3.77 -0.15
CA VAL A 310 -7.91 -4.35 0.59
C VAL A 310 -7.99 -3.99 2.08
N ARG A 311 -8.47 -2.79 2.42
CA ARG A 311 -8.67 -2.35 3.80
C ARG A 311 -9.72 -3.18 4.54
N SER A 312 -10.94 -3.22 4.01
CA SER A 312 -12.06 -3.91 4.68
C SER A 312 -11.84 -5.41 4.64
N ASP A 313 -11.55 -5.95 3.46
CA ASP A 313 -11.68 -7.38 3.26
C ASP A 313 -10.44 -8.13 3.71
N LEU A 314 -9.23 -7.56 3.64
CA LEU A 314 -8.04 -8.25 4.14
C LEU A 314 -8.03 -8.31 5.67
N LEU A 315 -8.41 -7.22 6.34
CA LEU A 315 -8.50 -7.17 7.81
C LEU A 315 -9.64 -8.05 8.33
N ASP A 316 -10.77 -8.06 7.64
CA ASP A 316 -11.94 -8.84 8.06
C ASP A 316 -11.82 -10.30 7.64
N ALA A 317 -11.18 -10.62 6.51
CA ALA A 317 -10.90 -12.01 6.11
C ALA A 317 -9.88 -12.65 7.07
N TRP A 318 -8.84 -11.91 7.47
CA TRP A 318 -7.90 -12.39 8.47
C TRP A 318 -8.55 -12.60 9.85
N GLN A 319 -9.55 -11.79 10.22
CA GLN A 319 -10.33 -12.04 11.43
C GLN A 319 -11.27 -13.24 11.30
N ARG A 320 -11.93 -13.40 10.14
CA ARG A 320 -12.86 -14.50 9.88
C ARG A 320 -12.17 -15.85 9.68
N SER A 321 -10.87 -15.87 9.37
CA SER A 321 -10.09 -17.11 9.35
C SER A 321 -9.82 -17.66 10.75
N LEU A 322 -10.02 -16.87 11.80
CA LEU A 322 -9.84 -17.30 13.19
C LEU A 322 -11.18 -17.77 13.79
N PRO A 323 -11.25 -18.98 14.39
CA PRO A 323 -12.43 -19.43 15.12
C PRO A 323 -12.84 -18.42 16.22
N PRO A 324 -14.15 -18.29 16.55
CA PRO A 324 -14.60 -17.38 17.60
C PRO A 324 -14.01 -17.68 19.00
N ASP A 325 -13.62 -18.94 19.24
CA ASP A 325 -13.00 -19.42 20.49
C ASP A 325 -11.46 -19.45 20.43
N THR A 326 -10.84 -18.69 19.53
CA THR A 326 -9.38 -18.65 19.37
C THR A 326 -8.70 -18.23 20.67
N PRO A 327 -7.70 -18.97 21.18
CA PRO A 327 -7.01 -18.63 22.42
C PRO A 327 -6.48 -17.20 22.42
N ASN A 328 -6.78 -16.45 23.48
CA ASN A 328 -6.43 -15.04 23.59
C ASN A 328 -5.41 -14.75 24.70
N HIS A 329 -5.05 -15.75 25.51
CA HIS A 329 -3.99 -15.68 26.51
C HIS A 329 -3.08 -16.92 26.44
N PHE A 330 -1.77 -16.72 26.58
CA PHE A 330 -0.80 -17.80 26.84
C PHE A 330 -0.42 -17.83 28.31
N LEU A 331 -0.47 -19.00 28.93
CA LEU A 331 0.03 -19.24 30.28
C LEU A 331 1.40 -19.92 30.20
N ILE A 332 2.46 -19.23 30.63
CA ILE A 332 3.85 -19.72 30.62
C ILE A 332 4.36 -19.99 32.04
N ASN A 333 5.48 -20.71 32.15
CA ASN A 333 6.17 -21.05 33.41
C ASN A 333 5.33 -21.89 34.38
N ILE A 334 4.42 -22.73 33.86
CA ILE A 334 3.65 -23.64 34.68
C ILE A 334 4.57 -24.77 35.16
N GLN A 335 4.68 -24.98 36.47
CA GLN A 335 5.51 -26.06 36.99
C GLN A 335 4.80 -27.41 36.82
N PRO A 336 5.53 -28.52 36.55
CA PRO A 336 4.90 -29.84 36.43
C PRO A 336 4.07 -30.25 37.65
N ALA A 337 4.47 -29.83 38.86
CA ALA A 337 3.73 -30.10 40.10
C ALA A 337 2.40 -29.33 40.21
N GLU A 338 2.27 -28.18 39.52
CA GLU A 338 1.08 -27.32 39.56
C GLU A 338 0.09 -27.63 38.42
N ALA A 339 0.48 -28.53 37.50
CA ALA A 339 -0.23 -28.84 36.27
C ALA A 339 -1.67 -29.32 36.51
N ASP A 340 -1.85 -30.29 37.41
CA ASP A 340 -3.14 -30.91 37.69
C ASP A 340 -4.09 -29.94 38.39
N ASP A 341 -3.56 -29.10 39.27
CA ASP A 341 -4.32 -28.09 40.01
C ASP A 341 -4.81 -26.98 39.08
N LEU A 342 -3.94 -26.51 38.18
CA LEU A 342 -4.30 -25.54 37.15
C LEU A 342 -5.35 -26.10 36.19
N ALA A 343 -5.18 -27.34 35.72
CA ALA A 343 -6.12 -27.98 34.83
C ALA A 343 -7.50 -28.17 35.48
N ARG A 344 -7.55 -28.46 36.79
CA ARG A 344 -8.81 -28.50 37.54
C ARG A 344 -9.49 -27.13 37.61
N LEU A 345 -8.74 -26.08 37.96
CA LEU A 345 -9.27 -24.72 38.05
C LEU A 345 -9.84 -24.22 36.70
N LEU A 346 -9.13 -24.48 35.58
CA LEU A 346 -9.61 -24.10 34.25
C LEU A 346 -10.91 -24.82 33.86
N ARG A 347 -11.00 -26.13 34.18
CA ARG A 347 -12.22 -26.92 33.94
C ARG A 347 -13.40 -26.45 34.81
N GLU A 348 -13.17 -26.17 36.09
CA GLU A 348 -14.19 -25.63 37.00
C GLU A 348 -14.71 -24.26 36.56
N ALA A 349 -13.82 -23.40 36.03
CA ALA A 349 -14.19 -22.11 35.47
C ALA A 349 -14.90 -22.22 34.10
N GLY A 350 -14.93 -23.41 33.49
CA GLY A 350 -15.46 -23.65 32.15
C GLY A 350 -14.67 -22.90 31.07
N ILE A 351 -13.34 -22.84 31.22
CA ILE A 351 -12.43 -22.18 30.29
C ILE A 351 -11.79 -23.26 29.40
N PRO A 352 -11.98 -23.22 28.07
CA PRO A 352 -11.31 -24.15 27.18
C PRO A 352 -9.82 -23.83 27.10
N ASP A 353 -9.00 -24.87 27.20
CA ASP A 353 -7.55 -24.82 27.08
C ASP A 353 -7.05 -25.68 25.90
N SER A 354 -5.88 -25.35 25.36
CA SER A 354 -5.28 -26.09 24.23
C SER A 354 -4.60 -27.41 24.63
N GLY A 355 -4.64 -27.77 25.92
CA GLY A 355 -3.78 -28.77 26.53
C GLY A 355 -2.49 -28.17 27.10
N LEU A 356 -1.84 -28.93 27.99
CA LEU A 356 -0.57 -28.60 28.63
C LEU A 356 0.59 -29.22 27.86
N TYR A 357 1.49 -28.39 27.34
CA TYR A 357 2.64 -28.84 26.56
C TYR A 357 3.95 -28.61 27.32
N PRO A 358 4.75 -29.66 27.56
CA PRO A 358 6.11 -29.50 28.07
C PRO A 358 6.98 -28.72 27.10
N THR A 359 7.69 -27.73 27.64
CA THR A 359 8.65 -26.92 26.92
C THR A 359 9.92 -26.73 27.73
N THR A 360 11.06 -26.78 27.03
CA THR A 360 12.37 -26.42 27.60
C THR A 360 13.13 -25.53 26.63
N ARG A 361 14.13 -24.79 27.12
CA ARG A 361 15.00 -23.96 26.28
C ARG A 361 16.27 -24.71 25.94
N GLY A 362 16.54 -24.86 24.65
CA GLY A 362 17.71 -25.56 24.15
C GLY A 362 18.46 -24.75 23.10
N ARG A 363 19.80 -24.78 23.15
CA ARG A 363 20.66 -24.23 22.10
C ARG A 363 21.06 -25.33 21.13
N LEU A 364 20.89 -25.09 19.84
CA LEU A 364 21.35 -26.02 18.81
C LEU A 364 22.88 -25.95 18.71
N LEU A 365 23.56 -27.07 18.95
CA LEU A 365 25.02 -27.16 18.90
C LEU A 365 25.52 -27.73 17.57
N ALA A 366 24.89 -28.78 17.07
CA ALA A 366 25.33 -29.47 15.85
C ALA A 366 24.16 -30.06 15.06
N ILE A 367 24.34 -30.16 13.74
CA ILE A 367 23.46 -30.87 12.79
C ILE A 367 24.32 -31.92 12.09
N SER A 368 23.99 -33.20 12.25
CA SER A 368 24.69 -34.34 11.65
C SER A 368 26.21 -34.30 11.88
N GLY A 369 26.62 -33.93 13.11
CA GLY A 369 28.03 -33.83 13.52
C GLY A 369 28.73 -32.51 13.14
N MET A 370 28.12 -31.65 12.31
CA MET A 370 28.69 -30.34 11.97
C MET A 370 28.27 -29.28 13.01
N PRO A 371 29.21 -28.55 13.62
CA PRO A 371 28.89 -27.53 14.61
C PRO A 371 28.15 -26.35 13.96
N VAL A 372 27.04 -25.93 14.59
CA VAL A 372 26.24 -24.80 14.12
C VAL A 372 26.91 -23.50 14.57
N ASN A 373 27.62 -22.86 13.64
CA ASN A 373 28.20 -21.54 13.85
C ASN A 373 27.43 -20.47 13.05
N PRO A 374 26.83 -19.46 13.72
CA PRO A 374 26.13 -18.37 13.05
C PRO A 374 26.96 -17.64 11.98
N ALA A 375 28.29 -17.59 12.11
CA ALA A 375 29.16 -16.92 11.15
C ALA A 375 29.16 -17.57 9.75
N ASN A 376 28.87 -18.86 9.67
CA ASN A 376 28.97 -19.64 8.42
C ASN A 376 27.79 -19.42 7.47
N TYR A 377 26.69 -18.83 7.94
CA TYR A 377 25.51 -18.57 7.12
C TYR A 377 25.65 -17.21 6.42
N GLN A 378 25.34 -17.11 5.13
CA GLN A 378 25.35 -15.81 4.42
C GLN A 378 24.08 -15.00 4.69
N GLU A 379 22.93 -15.67 4.82
CA GLU A 379 21.65 -15.01 5.08
C GLU A 379 21.50 -14.56 6.53
N MET A 380 21.17 -13.29 6.75
CA MET A 380 20.89 -12.71 8.08
C MET A 380 19.80 -13.47 8.86
N ARG A 381 18.82 -14.05 8.17
CA ARG A 381 17.77 -14.86 8.81
C ARG A 381 18.34 -16.16 9.36
N ALA A 382 19.13 -16.89 8.56
CA ALA A 382 19.78 -18.13 8.98
C ALA A 382 20.77 -17.89 10.14
N ARG A 383 21.57 -16.80 10.10
CA ARG A 383 22.44 -16.41 11.23
C ARG A 383 21.68 -16.26 12.55
N ARG A 384 20.52 -15.58 12.50
CA ARG A 384 19.67 -15.37 13.70
C ARG A 384 19.06 -16.67 14.22
N LEU A 385 18.69 -17.59 13.33
CA LEU A 385 18.15 -18.89 13.70
C LEU A 385 19.24 -19.81 14.28
N ALA A 386 20.44 -19.81 13.69
CA ALA A 386 21.57 -20.57 14.22
C ALA A 386 22.03 -20.10 15.60
N GLY A 387 21.98 -18.78 15.87
CA GLY A 387 22.49 -18.19 17.11
C GLY A 387 21.48 -18.06 18.26
N ARG A 388 20.22 -18.47 18.07
CA ARG A 388 19.18 -18.36 19.12
C ARG A 388 19.07 -19.64 19.94
N GLU A 389 18.51 -19.48 21.13
CA GLU A 389 17.89 -20.58 21.85
C GLU A 389 16.50 -20.86 21.27
N TYR A 390 16.18 -22.14 21.19
CA TYR A 390 14.90 -22.66 20.76
C TYR A 390 14.07 -23.06 21.99
N SER A 391 12.79 -22.74 21.96
CA SER A 391 11.81 -23.39 22.84
C SER A 391 11.48 -24.72 22.19
N LEU A 392 12.01 -25.80 22.77
CA LEU A 392 11.74 -27.17 22.37
C LEU A 392 10.45 -27.60 23.06
N GLY A 393 9.43 -27.94 22.27
CA GLY A 393 8.21 -28.55 22.80
C GLY A 393 8.35 -30.06 22.82
N PHE A 394 7.62 -30.73 23.71
CA PHE A 394 7.53 -32.19 23.72
C PHE A 394 6.09 -32.67 23.67
N GLY A 395 5.86 -33.82 23.04
CA GLY A 395 4.57 -34.50 23.06
C GLY A 395 4.47 -35.61 22.03
N ASP A 396 3.44 -36.44 22.14
CA ASP A 396 3.23 -37.57 21.22
C ASP A 396 2.10 -37.37 20.21
N ARG A 397 1.24 -36.36 20.44
CA ARG A 397 0.13 -36.05 19.56
C ARG A 397 0.52 -34.93 18.61
N LEU A 398 0.32 -35.17 17.32
CA LEU A 398 0.37 -34.10 16.32
C LEU A 398 -0.83 -33.18 16.53
N GLN A 399 -0.56 -31.90 16.77
CA GLN A 399 -1.62 -30.89 16.90
C GLN A 399 -2.33 -30.69 15.54
N ALA A 400 -3.62 -30.37 15.58
CA ALA A 400 -4.47 -30.28 14.37
C ALA A 400 -4.05 -29.17 13.39
N ASP A 401 -3.31 -28.18 13.88
CA ASP A 401 -2.78 -27.03 13.15
C ASP A 401 -1.34 -27.26 12.62
N ASN A 402 -0.83 -28.48 12.77
CA ASN A 402 0.45 -28.93 12.21
C ASN A 402 0.21 -29.95 11.09
N ARG A 403 0.91 -29.79 9.97
CA ARG A 403 0.88 -30.74 8.85
C ARG A 403 2.29 -31.26 8.56
N VAL A 404 2.46 -32.57 8.56
CA VAL A 404 3.72 -33.21 8.15
C VAL A 404 3.87 -33.10 6.63
N VAL A 405 4.98 -32.54 6.19
CA VAL A 405 5.30 -32.33 4.76
C VAL A 405 6.28 -33.39 4.26
N ALA A 406 7.21 -33.83 5.12
CA ALA A 406 8.19 -34.86 4.79
C ALA A 406 8.49 -35.74 6.01
N GLY A 407 8.81 -37.00 5.78
CA GLY A 407 9.06 -37.99 6.83
C GLY A 407 7.77 -38.58 7.40
N HIS A 408 7.81 -39.01 8.66
CA HIS A 408 6.64 -39.55 9.37
C HIS A 408 6.58 -39.03 10.79
N TRP A 409 5.36 -38.96 11.35
CA TRP A 409 5.21 -38.73 12.78
C TRP A 409 5.71 -39.96 13.55
N TRP A 410 6.37 -39.75 14.68
CA TRP A 410 6.91 -40.83 15.49
C TRP A 410 5.81 -41.71 16.08
N ARG A 411 6.11 -42.99 16.29
CA ARG A 411 5.25 -43.92 17.03
C ARG A 411 5.44 -43.73 18.55
N PRO A 412 4.48 -44.13 19.38
CA PRO A 412 4.65 -44.09 20.84
C PRO A 412 5.95 -44.81 21.26
N GLY A 413 6.79 -44.14 22.06
CA GLY A 413 8.08 -44.69 22.52
C GLY A 413 9.27 -44.46 21.58
N GLU A 414 9.05 -43.95 20.36
CA GLU A 414 10.10 -43.62 19.40
C GLU A 414 10.68 -42.22 19.69
N ALA A 415 12.01 -42.11 19.76
CA ALA A 415 12.70 -40.86 20.05
C ALA A 415 13.07 -40.13 18.76
N GLY A 416 12.60 -38.89 18.59
CA GLY A 416 12.93 -38.08 17.42
C GLY A 416 12.53 -36.62 17.55
N PHE A 417 12.96 -35.82 16.56
CA PHE A 417 12.63 -34.40 16.42
C PHE A 417 11.80 -34.13 15.16
N SER A 418 10.84 -33.22 15.30
CA SER A 418 10.07 -32.63 14.21
C SER A 418 10.39 -31.15 14.08
N VAL A 419 10.86 -30.74 12.91
CA VAL A 419 11.34 -29.36 12.66
C VAL A 419 10.38 -28.64 11.72
N GLU A 420 10.12 -27.37 12.02
CA GLU A 420 9.34 -26.48 11.15
C GLU A 420 10.08 -26.21 9.83
N ILE A 421 9.36 -26.29 8.70
CA ILE A 421 9.94 -26.27 7.36
C ILE A 421 10.74 -25.01 7.05
N GLY A 422 10.35 -23.85 7.55
CA GLY A 422 11.07 -22.59 7.42
C GLY A 422 12.41 -22.59 8.15
N VAL A 423 12.49 -23.16 9.35
CA VAL A 423 13.75 -23.37 10.07
C VAL A 423 14.61 -24.41 9.35
N ALA A 424 14.00 -25.51 8.91
CA ALA A 424 14.71 -26.57 8.21
C ALA A 424 15.36 -26.05 6.92
N LYS A 425 14.63 -25.30 6.09
CA LYS A 425 15.16 -24.68 4.87
C LYS A 425 16.27 -23.66 5.15
N ALA A 426 16.10 -22.83 6.18
CA ALA A 426 17.07 -21.79 6.51
C ALA A 426 18.39 -22.35 7.05
N LEU A 427 18.34 -23.49 7.76
CA LEU A 427 19.52 -24.14 8.34
C LEU A 427 20.05 -25.33 7.52
N GLY A 428 19.32 -25.74 6.48
CA GLY A 428 19.68 -26.88 5.62
C GLY A 428 19.40 -28.25 6.26
N ILE A 429 18.46 -28.34 7.21
CA ILE A 429 18.12 -29.59 7.90
C ILE A 429 17.22 -30.45 7.02
N ILE A 430 17.55 -31.73 6.88
CA ILE A 430 16.77 -32.74 6.15
C ILE A 430 16.25 -33.84 7.09
N VAL A 431 15.27 -34.62 6.62
CA VAL A 431 14.79 -35.81 7.35
C VAL A 431 15.92 -36.83 7.42
N GLY A 432 16.15 -37.39 8.60
CA GLY A 432 17.24 -38.32 8.90
C GLY A 432 18.47 -37.65 9.52
N ASP A 433 18.58 -36.32 9.48
CA ASP A 433 19.68 -35.61 10.15
C ASP A 433 19.62 -35.79 11.66
N GLU A 434 20.78 -35.72 12.31
CA GLU A 434 20.87 -35.83 13.76
C GLU A 434 21.05 -34.45 14.40
N LEU A 435 20.12 -34.04 15.27
CA LEU A 435 20.20 -32.76 15.96
C LEU A 435 20.77 -32.94 17.36
N LEU A 436 21.75 -32.10 17.69
CA LEU A 436 22.33 -32.01 19.03
C LEU A 436 21.96 -30.68 19.67
N PHE A 437 21.15 -30.73 20.72
CA PHE A 437 20.78 -29.59 21.54
C PHE A 437 21.47 -29.63 22.90
N GLU A 438 21.77 -28.45 23.44
CA GLU A 438 22.19 -28.27 24.83
C GLU A 438 21.04 -27.64 25.63
N VAL A 439 20.58 -28.34 26.66
CA VAL A 439 19.46 -27.96 27.52
C VAL A 439 19.93 -28.07 28.97
N ALA A 440 19.98 -26.95 29.70
CA ALA A 440 20.40 -26.92 31.10
C ALA A 440 21.73 -27.67 31.39
N GLY A 441 22.70 -27.59 30.46
CA GLY A 441 23.99 -28.27 30.56
C GLY A 441 24.00 -29.74 30.12
N GLN A 442 22.84 -30.31 29.78
CA GLN A 442 22.70 -31.66 29.23
C GLN A 442 22.62 -31.64 27.71
N ARG A 443 23.17 -32.69 27.08
CA ARG A 443 23.16 -32.83 25.61
C ARG A 443 22.02 -33.75 25.19
N LEU A 444 21.05 -33.17 24.48
CA LEU A 444 19.91 -33.88 23.90
C LEU A 444 20.18 -34.18 22.43
N LYS A 445 20.26 -35.46 22.08
CA LYS A 445 20.57 -35.93 20.73
C LYS A 445 19.45 -36.79 20.18
N GLY A 446 19.06 -36.57 18.92
CA GLY A 446 18.03 -37.38 18.27
C GLY A 446 17.90 -37.12 16.76
N PRO A 447 17.35 -38.07 15.99
CA PRO A 447 17.16 -37.93 14.56
C PRO A 447 15.94 -37.06 14.22
N VAL A 448 15.99 -36.38 13.07
CA VAL A 448 14.85 -35.66 12.48
C VAL A 448 13.96 -36.67 11.78
N THR A 449 12.80 -36.97 12.35
CA THR A 449 11.83 -37.94 11.81
C THR A 449 10.84 -37.29 10.85
N SER A 450 10.53 -36.01 11.05
CA SER A 450 9.59 -35.26 10.21
C SER A 450 9.94 -33.79 10.05
N LEU A 451 9.55 -33.23 8.90
CA LEU A 451 9.46 -31.80 8.68
C LEU A 451 7.98 -31.41 8.58
N ARG A 452 7.60 -30.33 9.27
CA ARG A 452 6.20 -29.88 9.36
C ARG A 452 6.00 -28.44 8.95
N GLU A 453 4.82 -28.18 8.41
CA GLU A 453 4.26 -26.85 8.23
C GLU A 453 3.36 -26.54 9.43
N VAL A 454 3.48 -25.32 9.95
CA VAL A 454 2.88 -24.88 11.22
C VAL A 454 2.03 -23.66 10.96
N ALA A 455 0.73 -23.75 11.27
CA ALA A 455 -0.20 -22.63 11.17
C ALA A 455 -0.05 -21.70 12.38
N TRP A 456 0.96 -20.81 12.36
CA TRP A 456 1.24 -19.86 13.45
C TRP A 456 0.10 -18.86 13.72
N ASP A 457 -0.84 -18.74 12.79
CA ASP A 457 -2.05 -17.95 12.87
C ASP A 457 -3.16 -18.61 13.71
N SER A 458 -3.03 -19.89 14.10
CA SER A 458 -4.01 -20.58 14.97
C SER A 458 -4.04 -20.05 16.41
N PHE A 459 -2.97 -19.37 16.85
CA PHE A 459 -2.72 -18.97 18.25
C PHE A 459 -2.72 -20.12 19.27
N ASN A 460 -2.65 -21.38 18.83
CA ASN A 460 -2.37 -22.50 19.70
C ASN A 460 -0.87 -22.57 20.04
N VAL A 461 -0.56 -23.32 21.10
CA VAL A 461 0.82 -23.59 21.50
C VAL A 461 1.53 -24.43 20.44
N ASN A 462 2.48 -23.80 19.74
CA ASN A 462 3.31 -24.42 18.73
C ASN A 462 4.79 -24.12 18.94
N PHE A 463 5.63 -25.02 18.41
CA PHE A 463 7.08 -24.97 18.58
C PHE A 463 7.79 -24.92 17.22
N PHE A 464 9.01 -24.41 17.17
CA PHE A 464 9.84 -24.50 15.96
C PHE A 464 10.49 -25.89 15.82
N VAL A 465 10.81 -26.50 16.96
CA VAL A 465 11.35 -27.86 17.07
C VAL A 465 10.56 -28.55 18.15
N GLN A 466 10.04 -29.74 17.84
CA GLN A 466 9.27 -30.56 18.78
C GLN A 466 9.95 -31.92 18.92
N GLY A 467 10.19 -32.36 20.16
CA GLY A 467 10.65 -33.70 20.47
C GLY A 467 9.48 -34.62 20.82
N SER A 468 9.66 -35.91 20.61
CA SER A 468 8.76 -36.96 21.14
C SER A 468 8.77 -36.98 22.68
N GLN A 469 7.70 -37.46 23.32
CA GLN A 469 7.67 -37.67 24.78
C GLN A 469 8.76 -38.65 25.24
N ALA A 470 9.00 -39.71 24.46
CA ALA A 470 10.06 -40.68 24.74
C ALA A 470 11.45 -40.05 24.86
N LEU A 471 11.71 -38.99 24.08
CA LEU A 471 12.97 -38.24 24.13
C LEU A 471 13.08 -37.38 25.41
N LEU A 472 11.96 -36.82 25.87
CA LEU A 472 11.89 -36.09 27.14
C LEU A 472 12.15 -37.03 28.32
N GLU A 473 11.47 -38.18 28.36
CA GLU A 473 11.59 -39.16 29.44
C GLU A 473 12.99 -39.77 29.52
N ARG A 474 13.61 -40.11 28.38
CA ARG A 474 14.97 -40.67 28.33
C ARG A 474 16.04 -39.67 28.76
N SER A 475 15.82 -38.38 28.50
CA SER A 475 16.81 -37.35 28.81
C SER A 475 16.64 -36.75 30.20
N GLY A 476 15.43 -36.78 30.77
CA GLY A 476 15.17 -36.23 32.10
C GLY A 476 15.42 -34.72 32.20
N VAL A 477 15.37 -34.00 31.07
CA VAL A 477 15.66 -32.56 31.07
C VAL A 477 14.59 -31.79 31.84
N PRO A 478 14.98 -30.78 32.65
CA PRO A 478 14.03 -29.89 33.30
C PRO A 478 13.15 -29.20 32.27
N HIS A 479 11.85 -29.15 32.53
CA HIS A 479 10.86 -28.55 31.65
C HIS A 479 9.79 -27.83 32.45
N THR A 480 9.21 -26.82 31.82
CA THR A 480 8.01 -26.12 32.28
C THR A 480 6.87 -26.44 31.33
N LEU A 481 5.63 -26.30 31.76
CA LEU A 481 4.47 -26.46 30.92
C LEU A 481 4.02 -25.10 30.36
N LEU A 482 3.39 -25.14 29.19
CA LEU A 482 2.81 -24.03 28.49
C LEU A 482 1.41 -24.43 27.99
N THR A 483 0.44 -23.54 28.14
CA THR A 483 -0.89 -23.71 27.55
C THR A 483 -1.42 -22.38 27.00
N SER A 484 -2.39 -22.44 26.10
CA SER A 484 -3.18 -21.28 25.69
C SER A 484 -4.64 -21.47 26.11
N ILE A 485 -5.27 -20.37 26.51
CA ILE A 485 -6.66 -20.35 26.99
C ILE A 485 -7.45 -19.26 26.26
N TYR A 486 -8.75 -19.49 26.13
CA TYR A 486 -9.69 -18.47 25.68
C TYR A 486 -10.49 -17.93 26.87
N VAL A 487 -10.26 -16.65 27.20
CA VAL A 487 -11.03 -15.94 28.23
C VAL A 487 -12.05 -15.04 27.53
N ALA A 488 -13.33 -15.39 27.66
CA ALA A 488 -14.42 -14.59 27.10
C ALA A 488 -14.47 -13.18 27.75
N PRO A 489 -14.89 -12.13 27.01
CA PRO A 489 -15.07 -10.79 27.57
C PRO A 489 -15.99 -10.83 28.80
N GLY A 490 -15.57 -10.16 29.89
CA GLY A 490 -16.31 -10.16 31.17
C GLY A 490 -15.95 -11.30 32.14
N ARG A 491 -15.15 -12.29 31.73
CA ARG A 491 -14.62 -13.36 32.62
C ARG A 491 -13.15 -13.15 33.03
N GLU A 492 -12.62 -11.94 32.84
CA GLU A 492 -11.21 -11.60 33.11
C GLU A 492 -10.82 -11.72 34.59
N GLY A 493 -11.79 -11.74 35.51
CA GLY A 493 -11.53 -11.94 36.94
C GLY A 493 -10.78 -13.24 37.27
N ILE A 494 -10.87 -14.26 36.40
CA ILE A 494 -10.09 -15.50 36.54
C ILE A 494 -8.57 -15.26 36.51
N LEU A 495 -8.11 -14.23 35.78
CA LEU A 495 -6.69 -13.90 35.69
C LEU A 495 -6.13 -13.41 37.03
N GLY A 496 -6.96 -12.72 37.83
CA GLY A 496 -6.61 -12.33 39.20
C GLY A 496 -6.45 -13.56 40.10
N ILE A 497 -7.41 -14.49 40.04
CA ILE A 497 -7.36 -15.75 40.81
C ILE A 497 -6.14 -16.59 40.41
N LEU A 498 -5.82 -16.64 39.11
CA LEU A 498 -4.61 -17.31 38.61
C LEU A 498 -3.33 -16.66 39.17
N ALA A 499 -3.25 -15.33 39.19
CA ALA A 499 -2.08 -14.63 39.71
C ALA A 499 -1.89 -14.81 41.23
N GLU A 500 -2.98 -14.89 41.98
CA GLU A 500 -2.94 -15.13 43.44
C GLU A 500 -2.58 -16.58 43.78
N ARG A 501 -3.19 -17.56 43.11
CA ARG A 501 -3.03 -18.98 43.42
C ARG A 501 -1.79 -19.62 42.78
N PHE A 502 -1.34 -19.09 41.65
CA PHE A 502 -0.19 -19.57 40.89
C PHE A 502 0.75 -18.40 40.52
N PRO A 503 1.46 -17.81 41.50
CA PRO A 503 2.30 -16.63 41.26
C PRO A 503 3.47 -16.86 40.30
N ALA A 504 3.89 -18.12 40.10
CA ALA A 504 4.91 -18.49 39.12
C ALA A 504 4.40 -18.47 37.66
N VAL A 505 3.08 -18.65 37.46
CA VAL A 505 2.45 -18.72 36.14
C VAL A 505 2.22 -17.31 35.61
N SER A 506 2.77 -17.02 34.44
CA SER A 506 2.57 -15.71 33.80
C SER A 506 1.56 -15.82 32.66
N ALA A 507 0.49 -15.01 32.73
CA ALA A 507 -0.52 -14.89 31.69
C ALA A 507 -0.17 -13.75 30.71
N ILE A 508 0.03 -14.10 29.45
CA ILE A 508 0.37 -13.18 28.37
C ILE A 508 -0.88 -12.95 27.50
N ALA A 509 -1.44 -11.74 27.56
CA ALA A 509 -2.58 -11.36 26.73
C ALA A 509 -2.16 -11.05 25.28
N ILE A 510 -2.80 -11.73 24.32
CA ILE A 510 -2.58 -11.56 22.87
C ILE A 510 -3.55 -10.53 22.30
N GLY A 511 -4.76 -10.40 22.87
CA GLY A 511 -5.81 -9.47 22.41
C GLY A 511 -5.31 -8.02 22.19
N PRO A 512 -4.63 -7.39 23.18
CA PRO A 512 -4.08 -6.04 23.01
C PRO A 512 -3.07 -5.93 21.85
N LEU A 513 -2.34 -7.01 21.57
CA LEU A 513 -1.38 -7.07 20.47
C LEU A 513 -2.10 -7.03 19.11
N LEU A 514 -3.17 -7.82 18.96
CA LEU A 514 -3.99 -7.86 17.74
C LEU A 514 -4.67 -6.50 17.51
N GLN A 515 -5.19 -5.89 18.57
CA GLN A 515 -5.77 -4.55 18.49
C GLN A 515 -4.71 -3.52 18.08
N LYS A 516 -3.48 -3.64 18.59
CA LYS A 516 -2.41 -2.72 18.19
C LYS A 516 -2.01 -2.89 16.72
N VAL A 517 -1.98 -4.12 16.21
CA VAL A 517 -1.76 -4.39 14.78
C VAL A 517 -2.88 -3.77 13.95
N ARG A 518 -4.14 -3.92 14.36
CA ARG A 518 -5.31 -3.30 13.71
C ARG A 518 -5.18 -1.77 13.67
N ASP A 519 -4.84 -1.15 14.79
CA ASP A 519 -4.64 0.31 14.87
C ASP A 519 -3.51 0.79 13.96
N ILE A 520 -2.45 -0.01 13.80
CA ILE A 520 -1.32 0.34 12.92
C ILE A 520 -1.74 0.21 11.46
N ILE A 521 -2.41 -0.88 11.08
CA ILE A 521 -2.90 -1.06 9.71
C ILE A 521 -3.92 0.04 9.38
N GLY A 522 -4.88 0.31 10.27
CA GLY A 522 -5.87 1.36 10.10
C GLY A 522 -5.26 2.75 9.92
N ARG A 523 -4.24 3.10 10.74
CA ARG A 523 -3.49 4.36 10.59
C ARG A 523 -2.71 4.43 9.28
N GLY A 524 -2.04 3.34 8.91
CA GLY A 524 -1.33 3.24 7.63
C GLY A 524 -2.27 3.42 6.45
N THR A 525 -3.43 2.74 6.46
CA THR A 525 -4.40 2.85 5.39
C THR A 525 -5.00 4.24 5.29
N ARG A 526 -5.34 4.89 6.40
CA ARG A 526 -5.82 6.28 6.43
C ARG A 526 -4.85 7.26 5.76
N ALA A 527 -3.56 7.13 6.05
CA ALA A 527 -2.52 7.95 5.41
C ALA A 527 -2.47 7.72 3.89
N VAL A 528 -2.63 6.46 3.47
CA VAL A 528 -2.65 6.08 2.06
C VAL A 528 -3.94 6.53 1.35
N GLU A 529 -5.09 6.45 2.01
CA GLU A 529 -6.39 6.95 1.51
C GLU A 529 -6.32 8.44 1.19
N ALA A 530 -5.69 9.25 2.07
CA ALA A 530 -5.50 10.68 1.84
C ALA A 530 -4.79 10.97 0.51
N VAL A 531 -3.82 10.12 0.13
CA VAL A 531 -3.08 10.27 -1.13
C VAL A 531 -3.93 9.90 -2.35
N PHE A 532 -4.80 8.90 -2.25
CA PHE A 532 -5.72 8.59 -3.35
C PHE A 532 -6.86 9.58 -3.49
N LEU A 533 -7.32 10.19 -2.39
CA LEU A 533 -8.24 11.32 -2.47
C LEU A 533 -7.61 12.48 -3.28
N PHE A 534 -6.30 12.70 -3.14
CA PHE A 534 -5.58 13.66 -3.98
C PHE A 534 -5.56 13.25 -5.45
N THR A 535 -5.23 12.00 -5.78
CA THR A 535 -5.24 11.50 -7.16
C THR A 535 -6.64 11.55 -7.79
N LEU A 536 -7.68 11.22 -7.02
CA LEU A 536 -9.07 11.36 -7.44
C LEU A 536 -9.41 12.84 -7.67
N GLY A 537 -9.01 13.74 -6.78
CA GLY A 537 -9.14 15.19 -6.96
C GLY A 537 -8.48 15.69 -8.24
N ALA A 538 -7.27 15.22 -8.55
CA ALA A 538 -6.59 15.52 -9.81
C ALA A 538 -7.37 15.01 -11.02
N ALA A 539 -7.91 13.78 -10.97
CA ALA A 539 -8.74 13.23 -12.04
C ALA A 539 -10.07 14.01 -12.24
N LEU A 540 -10.67 14.50 -11.15
CA LEU A 540 -11.84 15.37 -11.18
C LEU A 540 -11.51 16.73 -11.83
N LEU A 541 -10.36 17.32 -11.48
CA LEU A 541 -9.88 18.56 -12.11
C LEU A 541 -9.61 18.38 -13.61
N VAL A 542 -9.04 17.25 -14.02
CA VAL A 542 -8.83 16.89 -15.43
C VAL A 542 -10.18 16.76 -16.15
N SER A 543 -11.18 16.15 -15.51
CA SER A 543 -12.54 16.03 -16.05
C SER A 543 -13.21 17.40 -16.20
N LEU A 544 -13.03 18.30 -15.22
CA LEU A 544 -13.49 19.68 -15.30
C LEU A 544 -12.78 20.45 -16.42
N ALA A 545 -11.47 20.26 -16.59
CA ALA A 545 -10.71 20.88 -17.68
C ALA A 545 -11.21 20.39 -19.05
N ALA A 546 -11.45 19.08 -19.21
CA ALA A 546 -12.04 18.50 -20.42
C ALA A 546 -13.40 19.12 -20.78
N LEU A 547 -14.24 19.38 -19.77
CA LEU A 547 -15.50 20.10 -19.92
C LEU A 547 -15.30 21.55 -20.38
N GLN A 548 -14.35 22.27 -19.78
CA GLN A 548 -14.06 23.65 -20.16
C GLN A 548 -13.49 23.77 -21.58
N LEU A 549 -12.69 22.81 -22.01
CA LEU A 549 -12.14 22.75 -23.37
C LEU A 549 -13.24 22.57 -24.43
N THR A 550 -14.31 21.85 -24.09
CA THR A 550 -15.46 21.67 -24.99
C THR A 550 -16.53 22.73 -24.85
N ARG A 551 -16.32 23.72 -23.97
CA ARG A 551 -17.34 24.72 -23.61
C ARG A 551 -17.92 25.47 -24.80
N ALA A 552 -17.08 25.98 -25.71
CA ALA A 552 -17.57 26.74 -26.87
C ALA A 552 -18.47 25.90 -27.78
N GLN A 553 -18.12 24.62 -27.97
CA GLN A 553 -18.96 23.68 -28.71
C GLN A 553 -20.27 23.39 -27.96
N ARG A 554 -20.20 23.19 -26.65
CA ARG A 554 -21.39 22.98 -25.80
C ARG A 554 -22.30 24.20 -25.75
N GLU A 555 -21.77 25.41 -25.70
CA GLU A 555 -22.56 26.65 -25.74
C GLU A 555 -23.37 26.74 -27.04
N ARG A 556 -22.76 26.39 -28.19
CA ARG A 556 -23.47 26.31 -29.48
C ARG A 556 -24.54 25.22 -29.49
N GLU A 557 -24.24 24.02 -29.00
CA GLU A 557 -25.22 22.93 -28.90
C GLU A 557 -26.40 23.31 -28.01
N VAL A 558 -26.14 23.92 -26.86
CA VAL A 558 -27.15 24.41 -25.92
C VAL A 558 -27.97 25.54 -26.54
N ALA A 559 -27.35 26.49 -27.24
CA ALA A 559 -28.05 27.56 -27.93
C ALA A 559 -28.98 26.99 -29.00
N LEU A 560 -28.52 26.05 -29.84
CA LEU A 560 -29.31 25.37 -30.86
C LEU A 560 -30.49 24.60 -30.25
N MET A 561 -30.26 23.84 -29.18
CA MET A 561 -31.33 23.12 -28.48
C MET A 561 -32.38 24.09 -27.92
N ARG A 562 -31.94 25.23 -27.35
CA ARG A 562 -32.84 26.25 -26.80
C ARG A 562 -33.62 27.01 -27.88
N THR A 563 -33.03 27.27 -29.04
CA THR A 563 -33.77 27.87 -30.18
C THR A 563 -34.81 26.92 -30.74
N LEU A 564 -34.58 25.61 -30.65
CA LEU A 564 -35.54 24.58 -31.03
C LEU A 564 -36.58 24.28 -29.92
N GLY A 565 -36.60 25.06 -28.84
CA GLY A 565 -37.62 24.97 -27.78
C GLY A 565 -37.24 24.10 -26.56
N ALA A 566 -36.00 23.62 -26.45
CA ALA A 566 -35.59 22.85 -25.28
C ALA A 566 -35.55 23.71 -24.00
N SER A 567 -36.19 23.21 -22.94
CA SER A 567 -36.17 23.83 -21.62
C SER A 567 -34.80 23.70 -20.94
N ARG A 568 -34.51 24.61 -19.98
CA ARG A 568 -33.28 24.53 -19.16
C ARG A 568 -33.13 23.19 -18.43
N ARG A 569 -34.24 22.61 -17.97
CA ARG A 569 -34.27 21.30 -17.30
C ARG A 569 -33.90 20.17 -18.24
N GLN A 570 -34.37 20.20 -19.49
CA GLN A 570 -34.02 19.20 -20.50
C GLN A 570 -32.53 19.24 -20.84
N VAL A 571 -31.96 20.44 -21.05
CA VAL A 571 -30.53 20.61 -21.32
C VAL A 571 -29.67 20.12 -20.15
N LEU A 572 -30.02 20.50 -18.91
CA LEU A 572 -29.30 20.03 -17.72
C LEU A 572 -29.41 18.51 -17.55
N SER A 573 -30.59 17.93 -17.80
CA SER A 573 -30.78 16.48 -17.73
C SER A 573 -29.92 15.74 -18.78
N ALA A 574 -29.75 16.31 -19.99
CA ALA A 574 -28.90 15.72 -21.01
C ALA A 574 -27.42 15.69 -20.57
N LEU A 575 -26.92 16.79 -20.00
CA LEU A 575 -25.57 16.87 -19.42
C LEU A 575 -25.38 15.89 -18.26
N LEU A 576 -26.35 15.82 -17.34
CA LEU A 576 -26.30 14.87 -16.21
C LEU A 576 -26.31 13.41 -16.67
N VAL A 577 -27.08 13.08 -17.71
CA VAL A 577 -27.13 11.72 -18.28
C VAL A 577 -25.84 11.39 -19.00
N GLU A 578 -25.24 12.35 -19.72
CA GLU A 578 -23.97 12.16 -20.40
C GLU A 578 -22.86 11.85 -19.39
N PHE A 579 -22.60 12.78 -18.46
CA PHE A 579 -21.51 12.62 -17.49
C PHE A 579 -21.81 11.56 -16.42
N GLY A 580 -23.07 11.42 -16.03
CA GLY A 580 -23.53 10.33 -15.16
C GLY A 580 -23.34 8.97 -15.82
N GLY A 581 -23.55 8.86 -17.14
CA GLY A 581 -23.29 7.65 -17.92
C GLY A 581 -21.80 7.30 -18.01
N ILE A 582 -20.93 8.31 -18.21
CA ILE A 582 -19.47 8.12 -18.14
C ILE A 582 -19.08 7.67 -16.73
N GLY A 583 -19.63 8.32 -15.70
CA GLY A 583 -19.38 7.98 -14.30
C GLY A 583 -19.84 6.58 -13.94
N LEU A 584 -20.99 6.15 -14.48
CA LEU A 584 -21.53 4.81 -14.30
C LEU A 584 -20.60 3.75 -14.90
N LEU A 585 -20.21 3.95 -16.17
CA LEU A 585 -19.27 3.04 -16.85
C LEU A 585 -17.92 3.01 -16.13
N ALA A 586 -17.39 4.18 -15.74
CA ALA A 586 -16.15 4.28 -14.99
C ALA A 586 -16.26 3.51 -13.67
N GLY A 587 -17.30 3.75 -12.89
CA GLY A 587 -17.53 3.12 -11.59
C GLY A 587 -17.71 1.60 -11.65
N LEU A 588 -18.46 1.10 -12.63
CA LEU A 588 -18.61 -0.34 -12.85
C LEU A 588 -17.29 -1.00 -13.25
N LEU A 589 -16.54 -0.39 -14.16
CA LEU A 589 -15.22 -0.89 -14.56
C LEU A 589 -14.22 -0.79 -13.41
N SER A 590 -14.29 0.27 -12.60
CA SER A 590 -13.47 0.42 -11.40
C SER A 590 -13.75 -0.66 -10.38
N ALA A 591 -15.02 -1.00 -10.15
CA ALA A 591 -15.40 -2.11 -9.27
C ALA A 591 -14.90 -3.45 -9.83
N LEU A 592 -15.05 -3.69 -11.13
CA LEU A 592 -14.55 -4.89 -11.80
C LEU A 592 -13.03 -5.03 -11.65
N LEU A 593 -12.28 -3.96 -11.95
CA LEU A 593 -10.82 -3.94 -11.82
C LEU A 593 -10.38 -4.08 -10.37
N ALA A 594 -11.06 -3.42 -9.42
CA ALA A 594 -10.75 -3.54 -7.99
C ALA A 594 -10.96 -4.98 -7.49
N ASN A 595 -12.06 -5.64 -7.85
CA ASN A 595 -12.29 -7.04 -7.49
C ASN A 595 -11.30 -7.98 -8.19
N GLY A 596 -11.05 -7.80 -9.49
CA GLY A 596 -10.14 -8.65 -10.25
C GLY A 596 -8.69 -8.54 -9.77
N LEU A 597 -8.20 -7.32 -9.59
CA LEU A 597 -6.87 -7.06 -9.02
C LEU A 597 -6.81 -7.47 -7.55
N GLY A 598 -7.85 -7.20 -6.76
CA GLY A 598 -7.93 -7.60 -5.36
C GLY A 598 -7.86 -9.11 -5.19
N PHE A 599 -8.62 -9.87 -5.98
CA PHE A 599 -8.57 -11.34 -6.02
C PHE A 599 -7.18 -11.85 -6.40
N TRP A 600 -6.60 -11.32 -7.48
CA TRP A 600 -5.27 -11.71 -7.94
C TRP A 600 -4.19 -11.42 -6.88
N LEU A 601 -4.22 -10.23 -6.28
CA LEU A 601 -3.30 -9.82 -5.21
C LEU A 601 -3.50 -10.69 -3.96
N GLY A 602 -4.76 -10.96 -3.57
CA GLY A 602 -5.12 -11.83 -2.44
C GLY A 602 -4.48 -13.21 -2.56
N GLN A 603 -4.65 -13.87 -3.71
CA GLN A 603 -4.11 -15.20 -3.93
C GLN A 603 -2.58 -15.21 -4.02
N ARG A 604 -1.98 -14.31 -4.81
CA ARG A 604 -0.54 -14.34 -5.09
C ARG A 604 0.32 -13.80 -3.95
N LEU A 605 -0.14 -12.77 -3.26
CA LEU A 605 0.66 -12.07 -2.24
C LEU A 605 0.32 -12.52 -0.81
N PHE A 606 -0.92 -12.91 -0.56
CA PHE A 606 -1.40 -13.18 0.79
C PHE A 606 -1.86 -14.62 1.01
N GLY A 607 -2.04 -15.41 -0.05
CA GLY A 607 -2.62 -16.75 0.05
C GLY A 607 -4.09 -16.74 0.53
N ILE A 608 -4.74 -15.58 0.50
CA ILE A 608 -6.13 -15.40 0.96
C ILE A 608 -7.03 -15.31 -0.27
N ALA A 609 -8.05 -16.17 -0.34
CA ALA A 609 -9.10 -16.06 -1.32
C ALA A 609 -10.05 -14.92 -0.92
N LEU A 610 -9.74 -13.70 -1.37
CA LEU A 610 -10.65 -12.56 -1.26
C LEU A 610 -11.87 -12.85 -2.15
N GLY A 611 -13.05 -13.01 -1.54
CA GLY A 611 -14.30 -13.14 -2.28
C GLY A 611 -14.68 -11.85 -3.02
N PRO A 612 -15.59 -11.91 -4.00
CA PRO A 612 -16.11 -10.69 -4.63
C PRO A 612 -16.82 -9.86 -3.57
N ALA A 613 -16.49 -8.57 -3.48
CA ALA A 613 -17.04 -7.67 -2.49
C ALA A 613 -18.21 -6.88 -3.07
N PRO A 614 -19.48 -7.23 -2.78
CA PRO A 614 -20.64 -6.62 -3.44
C PRO A 614 -20.75 -5.11 -3.18
N TRP A 615 -20.22 -4.67 -2.02
CA TRP A 615 -20.22 -3.26 -1.65
C TRP A 615 -19.41 -2.39 -2.63
N THR A 616 -18.33 -2.92 -3.24
CA THR A 616 -17.52 -2.17 -4.22
C THR A 616 -18.31 -1.85 -5.48
N TRP A 617 -19.23 -2.73 -5.89
CA TRP A 617 -20.13 -2.50 -7.01
C TRP A 617 -21.15 -1.41 -6.69
N LEU A 618 -21.76 -1.44 -5.50
CA LEU A 618 -22.65 -0.37 -5.03
C LEU A 618 -21.91 0.97 -4.92
N ALA A 619 -20.70 0.96 -4.36
CA ALA A 619 -19.86 2.15 -4.25
C ALA A 619 -19.49 2.70 -5.63
N GLY A 620 -19.07 1.86 -6.58
CA GLY A 620 -18.80 2.28 -7.96
C GLY A 620 -20.05 2.81 -8.67
N LEU A 621 -21.18 2.12 -8.52
CA LEU A 621 -22.48 2.48 -9.11
C LEU A 621 -22.97 3.86 -8.65
N VAL A 622 -22.72 4.22 -7.39
CA VAL A 622 -23.16 5.50 -6.82
C VAL A 622 -22.09 6.59 -6.98
N ALA A 623 -20.85 6.32 -6.57
CA ALA A 623 -19.79 7.33 -6.53
C ALA A 623 -19.44 7.85 -7.93
N GLY A 624 -19.37 6.97 -8.93
CA GLY A 624 -19.03 7.36 -10.30
C GLY A 624 -19.98 8.42 -10.88
N PRO A 625 -21.29 8.13 -10.99
CA PRO A 625 -22.28 9.08 -11.48
C PRO A 625 -22.42 10.33 -10.61
N VAL A 626 -22.34 10.21 -9.28
CA VAL A 626 -22.47 11.37 -8.37
C VAL A 626 -21.30 12.33 -8.56
N LEU A 627 -20.07 11.83 -8.66
CA LEU A 627 -18.88 12.67 -8.82
C LEU A 627 -18.86 13.35 -10.19
N LEU A 628 -18.97 12.59 -11.30
CA LEU A 628 -18.93 13.19 -12.64
C LEU A 628 -20.21 13.98 -12.98
N GLY A 629 -21.38 13.50 -12.54
CA GLY A 629 -22.64 14.24 -12.66
C GLY A 629 -22.64 15.53 -11.85
N GLY A 630 -22.03 15.52 -10.66
CA GLY A 630 -21.80 16.72 -9.84
C GLY A 630 -20.93 17.75 -10.55
N ILE A 631 -19.83 17.33 -11.19
CA ILE A 631 -19.00 18.23 -12.02
C ILE A 631 -19.83 18.80 -13.18
N ALA A 632 -20.57 17.96 -13.91
CA ALA A 632 -21.38 18.40 -15.03
C ALA A 632 -22.47 19.40 -14.61
N TRP A 633 -23.02 19.23 -13.41
CA TRP A 633 -23.98 20.18 -12.85
C TRP A 633 -23.35 21.53 -12.50
N LEU A 634 -22.19 21.52 -11.82
CA LEU A 634 -21.46 22.74 -11.47
C LEU A 634 -21.00 23.50 -12.72
N ALA A 635 -20.41 22.80 -13.67
CA ALA A 635 -19.90 23.37 -14.93
C ALA A 635 -21.02 23.71 -15.93
N GLY A 636 -22.16 23.02 -15.87
CA GLY A 636 -23.29 23.20 -16.78
C GLY A 636 -24.22 24.35 -16.41
N ARG A 637 -24.27 24.75 -15.14
CA ARG A 637 -25.10 25.88 -14.67
C ARG A 637 -24.83 27.20 -15.42
N PRO A 638 -23.57 27.65 -15.60
CA PRO A 638 -23.26 28.86 -16.36
C PRO A 638 -23.69 28.79 -17.82
N LEU A 639 -23.63 27.60 -18.46
CA LEU A 639 -24.03 27.41 -19.86
C LEU A 639 -25.50 27.75 -20.10
N LEU A 640 -26.35 27.50 -19.10
CA LEU A 640 -27.80 27.77 -19.17
C LEU A 640 -28.14 29.26 -19.08
N ALA A 641 -27.21 30.08 -18.59
CA ALA A 641 -27.37 31.52 -18.46
C ALA A 641 -27.08 32.28 -19.76
N VAL A 642 -26.36 31.67 -20.71
CA VAL A 642 -25.99 32.34 -21.96
C VAL A 642 -27.21 32.49 -22.88
N PRO A 643 -27.55 33.71 -23.35
CA PRO A 643 -28.63 33.91 -24.30
C PRO A 643 -28.31 33.27 -25.67
N PRO A 644 -29.24 32.51 -26.29
CA PRO A 644 -28.99 31.88 -27.59
C PRO A 644 -28.57 32.88 -28.69
N LEU A 645 -29.15 34.09 -28.63
CA LEU A 645 -28.88 35.17 -29.57
C LEU A 645 -27.42 35.66 -29.54
N LYS A 646 -26.72 35.49 -28.41
CA LYS A 646 -25.31 35.91 -28.27
C LYS A 646 -24.34 34.87 -28.85
N VAL A 647 -24.75 33.61 -28.94
CA VAL A 647 -23.91 32.48 -29.38
C VAL A 647 -24.05 32.23 -30.89
N LEU A 648 -25.22 32.56 -31.45
CA LEU A 648 -25.55 32.34 -32.86
C LEU A 648 -25.31 33.57 -33.76
N ARG A 649 -24.86 34.69 -33.18
CA ARG A 649 -24.26 35.83 -33.90
C ARG A 649 -22.77 35.57 -34.06
#